data_AF-A0A4Z0Z3I7-F1
#
_entry.id   AF-A0A4Z0Z3I7-F1
#
_cell.length_a   1.000
_cell.length_b   1.000
_cell.length_c   1.000
_cell.angle_alpha   90.00
_cell.angle_beta   90.00
_cell.angle_gamma   90.00
#
_symmetry.space_group_name_H-M   'P 1'
#
loop_
_entity.id
_entity.type
_entity.pdbx_description
1 polymer ?
#
loop_
_entity_poly.entity_id
_entity_poly.type
_entity_poly.pdbx_seq_one_letter_code
_entity_poly.pdbx_strand_id
1 'polypeptide(L)'
;MMRTLALAASILAPYAIGLRDVARSDVEEIGNNRFKCELPPLVDPSSDALPSARDIFSGQDALKLQVKRHSAIVSVPSISYDDNGEPLEDPRWEVFYTLHDTLESLYPNVHRRMNRETVNTFGLVYTIKGTDSSLKPLMLAAHQDVVPVPDPSSWSYPPFSGHFDGQWLWGRGSSDDKNSLTALMSALETLLAHPGWIPKRTIIFALGFDEECSGRRGAGTIGPYLENLYGLNSMALILDEGGMGLELLGNDTLYALPAVMEKGHVDIWIELHVNGGHSSTPFPHTGVGIMSAIVTQLEANPWKPKLIEGSPIHKHFICQSEHSPDSAPKITRLIKKGDLKSLAKELTTIDRSTHYRLQTSQAVDYFLGGVKINAMPEYIKIGVNHRIAPQDSITAVKANILKQIKPIVKKFGLTVKAFQGEEHNPDFEFGETFDDGVINPMYEVEYNGTLVLTSSQPTQVTPISPTTGPVWNVFSGTIQHTFAFDGGKVVPVGELMTGNTDTRHYLNLTPNIYRWVPARKGHTLNIHTVDERVDMESHLETVSFYYDLIRNFDASKAASTVETAETTMPILPIPTPSSSFQIGLRAVIRASETCIVAVPTARVFSTSRIFLRKPCFQYSTWGVARPSHALFKSRSPSFIPQVHLRTIFTFRAVTHYIDLPDWYEDAEGLPFRREDLTQRETNKIFPSNLPAPGANLLLKILHGRRVAGTLDDPSLARNTRQFRITDQKRALQYLREHIPVDEVLNAGLRAEDELRVIEQQDNAAKEAEEQFEETSLQDPSTTREKAAKAPTGRLPKKPGSDSPYGVSNFDRIRAQNIAKREAEEARLEEERRLREEELAKGNIGTLQTQQAKPRELSEFRKKYIERATSDLEAPPEMTAWQRLLPTLGMAVFMILGSMGLAALYQTPPASRRLWPDIPPAAATCLCLIAANLAIWALWKYPPAWPILNRYMILVAATPRPLQLLGAMFSHHTLGHLVANMAFLWFFGTRVHDEIGRGNFLALYLSSGVVGFAVSLAHLVLWRGLEFTTLGASGAVYGVITAFFWMHKFDEFKILNYPPEPISGPQGLGFIGLILGIHIVPLFSKRVNNVDMASHFGGMLAGVLGIDLARHYMDYKAQERTERLQSTGVLNTVLEQKNISATVVDASSSPSKR
;
A
#
# COMPACT_ATOMS: atom_id res chain seq x y z
N MET A 1 -16.70 -58.81 66.92
CA MET A 1 -17.24 -57.48 67.22
C MET A 1 -18.47 -57.25 66.34
N MET A 2 -19.61 -57.86 66.71
CA MET A 2 -20.71 -58.17 65.76
C MET A 2 -22.09 -57.99 66.42
N ARG A 3 -22.25 -56.93 67.22
CA ARG A 3 -23.47 -56.69 68.03
C ARG A 3 -23.94 -55.22 68.13
N THR A 4 -23.36 -54.31 67.34
CA THR A 4 -23.78 -52.89 67.26
C THR A 4 -24.44 -52.51 65.92
N LEU A 5 -24.79 -53.51 65.10
CA LEU A 5 -25.45 -53.35 63.79
C LEU A 5 -26.95 -53.72 63.79
N ALA A 6 -27.56 -53.96 64.96
CA ALA A 6 -28.90 -54.56 65.06
C ALA A 6 -29.94 -53.75 65.87
N LEU A 7 -29.64 -52.51 66.30
CA LEU A 7 -30.55 -51.74 67.18
C LEU A 7 -31.06 -50.39 66.63
N ALA A 8 -30.59 -49.94 65.46
CA ALA A 8 -31.06 -48.70 64.82
C ALA A 8 -32.10 -48.93 63.70
N ALA A 9 -32.42 -50.19 63.39
CA ALA A 9 -33.31 -50.57 62.28
C ALA A 9 -34.82 -50.54 62.61
N SER A 10 -35.21 -49.99 63.78
CA SER A 10 -36.55 -50.19 64.35
C SER A 10 -37.36 -48.91 64.60
N ILE A 11 -36.87 -47.73 64.19
CA ILE A 11 -37.50 -46.42 64.53
C ILE A 11 -37.94 -45.59 63.30
N LEU A 12 -37.54 -45.95 62.08
CA LEU A 12 -37.88 -45.21 60.85
C LEU A 12 -38.82 -46.00 59.91
N ALA A 13 -39.98 -46.42 60.44
CA ALA A 13 -40.95 -47.26 59.72
C ALA A 13 -42.42 -46.75 59.69
N PRO A 14 -42.81 -45.62 60.32
CA PRO A 14 -44.12 -45.03 60.03
C PRO A 14 -44.09 -43.49 59.81
N TYR A 15 -43.47 -43.02 58.73
CA TYR A 15 -43.67 -41.66 58.17
C TYR A 15 -43.66 -41.65 56.63
N ALA A 16 -43.99 -42.78 56.01
CA ALA A 16 -43.90 -43.01 54.55
C ALA A 16 -45.16 -42.65 53.75
N ILE A 17 -46.11 -41.91 54.34
CA ILE A 17 -47.36 -41.46 53.69
C ILE A 17 -47.56 -39.98 54.03
N GLY A 18 -47.30 -39.10 53.08
CA GLY A 18 -47.41 -37.64 53.24
C GLY A 18 -46.41 -36.79 52.44
N LEU A 19 -45.25 -37.35 52.07
CA LEU A 19 -44.18 -36.63 51.36
C LEU A 19 -44.07 -36.94 49.85
N ARG A 20 -44.98 -37.73 49.28
CA ARG A 20 -44.95 -38.10 47.85
C ARG A 20 -45.73 -37.18 46.92
N ASP A 21 -46.68 -36.40 47.44
CA ASP A 21 -47.52 -35.52 46.61
C ASP A 21 -47.02 -34.06 46.58
N VAL A 22 -46.39 -33.57 47.66
CA VAL A 22 -45.75 -32.23 47.69
C VAL A 22 -44.44 -32.22 46.87
N ALA A 23 -43.65 -33.28 46.93
CA ALA A 23 -42.42 -33.40 46.12
C ALA A 23 -42.68 -33.61 44.62
N ARG A 24 -43.95 -33.69 44.19
CA ARG A 24 -44.33 -33.93 42.78
C ARG A 24 -44.86 -32.67 42.11
N SER A 25 -45.56 -31.78 42.82
CA SER A 25 -45.87 -30.43 42.34
C SER A 25 -44.60 -29.61 42.10
N ASP A 26 -43.73 -29.58 43.10
CA ASP A 26 -42.62 -28.63 43.15
C ASP A 26 -41.52 -28.99 42.13
N VAL A 27 -41.42 -30.27 41.75
CA VAL A 27 -40.49 -30.75 40.71
C VAL A 27 -41.04 -30.52 39.29
N GLU A 28 -42.37 -30.56 39.10
CA GLU A 28 -42.98 -30.21 37.80
C GLU A 28 -42.95 -28.69 37.55
N GLU A 29 -43.10 -27.84 38.58
CA GLU A 29 -42.97 -26.38 38.43
C GLU A 29 -41.53 -25.93 38.16
N ILE A 30 -40.54 -26.44 38.90
CA ILE A 30 -39.12 -26.11 38.68
C ILE A 30 -38.63 -26.59 37.30
N GLY A 31 -39.16 -27.70 36.78
CA GLY A 31 -38.88 -28.18 35.43
C GLY A 31 -39.36 -27.22 34.33
N ASN A 32 -40.48 -26.54 34.53
CA ASN A 32 -41.13 -25.69 33.52
C ASN A 32 -40.55 -24.27 33.39
N ASN A 33 -39.80 -23.78 34.40
CA ASN A 33 -39.16 -22.45 34.34
C ASN A 33 -37.73 -22.48 33.77
N ARG A 34 -37.12 -23.66 33.58
CA ARG A 34 -35.72 -23.78 33.09
C ARG A 34 -35.50 -23.37 31.63
N PHE A 35 -36.57 -23.30 30.84
CA PHE A 35 -36.54 -23.08 29.39
C PHE A 35 -37.46 -21.94 28.94
N LYS A 36 -37.67 -20.94 29.81
CA LYS A 36 -38.41 -19.72 29.48
C LYS A 36 -37.48 -18.55 29.20
N CYS A 37 -37.91 -17.68 28.30
CA CYS A 37 -37.31 -16.43 27.88
C CYS A 37 -38.36 -15.32 28.01
N GLU A 38 -38.49 -14.77 29.21
CA GLU A 38 -39.37 -13.63 29.46
C GLU A 38 -38.73 -12.36 28.87
N LEU A 39 -39.45 -11.69 27.97
CA LEU A 39 -38.99 -10.44 27.37
C LEU A 39 -39.21 -9.27 28.35
N PRO A 40 -38.20 -8.41 28.59
CA PRO A 40 -38.36 -7.20 29.38
C PRO A 40 -39.44 -6.27 28.79
N PRO A 41 -40.06 -5.38 29.59
CA PRO A 41 -41.07 -4.47 29.10
C PRO A 41 -40.52 -3.52 28.02
N LEU A 42 -41.35 -3.21 27.03
CA LEU A 42 -41.05 -2.20 26.01
C LEU A 42 -40.90 -0.82 26.67
N VAL A 43 -39.93 -0.03 26.21
CA VAL A 43 -39.66 1.32 26.73
C VAL A 43 -39.80 2.34 25.60
N ASP A 44 -40.86 3.15 25.68
CA ASP A 44 -41.22 4.15 24.69
C ASP A 44 -40.75 5.56 25.13
N PRO A 45 -39.86 6.23 24.35
CA PRO A 45 -39.39 7.58 24.65
C PRO A 45 -40.42 8.69 24.35
N SER A 46 -41.59 8.39 23.79
CA SER A 46 -42.61 9.38 23.37
C SER A 46 -43.06 10.39 24.45
N SER A 47 -42.81 10.10 25.73
CA SER A 47 -43.14 10.96 26.87
C SER A 47 -42.26 12.20 27.06
N ASP A 48 -41.12 12.31 26.36
CA ASP A 48 -40.16 13.43 26.53
C ASP A 48 -40.43 14.67 25.65
N ALA A 49 -41.47 14.62 24.81
CA ALA A 49 -41.87 15.65 23.84
C ALA A 49 -40.83 15.96 22.73
N LEU A 50 -39.81 15.13 22.54
CA LEU A 50 -38.97 15.15 21.35
C LEU A 50 -39.63 14.36 20.20
N PRO A 51 -39.37 14.68 18.92
CA PRO A 51 -39.92 13.94 17.80
C PRO A 51 -39.38 12.50 17.77
N SER A 52 -40.16 11.57 17.18
CA SER A 52 -39.77 10.16 17.14
C SER A 52 -38.56 9.93 16.22
N ALA A 53 -37.75 8.91 16.50
CA ALA A 53 -36.65 8.54 15.62
C ALA A 53 -37.13 8.24 14.19
N ARG A 54 -38.31 7.61 14.06
CA ARG A 54 -38.93 7.30 12.76
C ARG A 54 -39.28 8.55 11.96
N ASP A 55 -39.73 9.62 12.60
CA ASP A 55 -40.07 10.86 11.90
C ASP A 55 -38.83 11.63 11.42
N ILE A 56 -37.72 11.55 12.18
CA ILE A 56 -36.49 12.30 11.90
C ILE A 56 -35.56 11.55 10.94
N PHE A 57 -35.41 10.23 11.12
CA PHE A 57 -34.43 9.41 10.41
C PHE A 57 -35.03 8.54 9.30
N SER A 58 -36.30 8.76 8.93
CA SER A 58 -36.87 8.18 7.71
C SER A 58 -36.83 9.17 6.53
N GLY A 59 -36.95 8.63 5.33
CA GLY A 59 -37.10 9.40 4.10
C GLY A 59 -35.80 9.94 3.50
N GLN A 60 -35.94 10.48 2.29
CA GLN A 60 -34.81 10.73 1.39
C GLN A 60 -33.83 11.79 1.90
N ASP A 61 -34.29 12.77 2.67
CA ASP A 61 -33.43 13.88 3.12
C ASP A 61 -32.59 13.49 4.35
N ALA A 62 -33.12 12.64 5.23
CA ALA A 62 -32.33 11.98 6.28
C ALA A 62 -31.25 11.08 5.64
N LEU A 63 -31.63 10.25 4.66
CA LEU A 63 -30.72 9.40 3.91
C LEU A 63 -29.59 10.21 3.25
N LYS A 64 -29.89 11.27 2.49
CA LYS A 64 -28.89 12.16 1.87
C LYS A 64 -27.96 12.79 2.91
N LEU A 65 -28.48 13.20 4.07
CA LEU A 65 -27.66 13.81 5.12
C LEU A 65 -26.69 12.79 5.73
N GLN A 66 -27.15 11.57 6.02
CA GLN A 66 -26.26 10.53 6.55
C GLN A 66 -25.25 10.04 5.51
N VAL A 67 -25.66 9.84 4.26
CA VAL A 67 -24.72 9.55 3.15
C VAL A 67 -23.63 10.62 3.09
N LYS A 68 -23.98 11.92 3.16
CA LYS A 68 -23.00 13.01 3.15
C LYS A 68 -22.04 12.95 4.34
N ARG A 69 -22.56 12.72 5.55
CA ARG A 69 -21.73 12.64 6.77
C ARG A 69 -20.80 11.43 6.74
N HIS A 70 -21.35 10.26 6.48
CA HIS A 70 -20.64 9.00 6.49
C HIS A 70 -19.59 8.93 5.38
N SER A 71 -19.95 9.33 4.15
CA SER A 71 -19.03 9.42 3.00
C SER A 71 -17.81 10.31 3.31
N ALA A 72 -18.00 11.46 3.96
CA ALA A 72 -16.91 12.35 4.33
C ALA A 72 -15.95 11.74 5.37
N ILE A 73 -16.48 10.98 6.34
CA ILE A 73 -15.70 10.30 7.39
C ILE A 73 -14.95 9.08 6.83
N VAL A 74 -15.60 8.32 5.95
CA VAL A 74 -14.98 7.20 5.18
C VAL A 74 -13.90 7.71 4.22
N SER A 75 -14.02 8.93 3.70
CA SER A 75 -13.01 9.53 2.80
C SER A 75 -11.68 9.87 3.47
N VAL A 76 -11.60 9.85 4.81
CA VAL A 76 -10.33 10.07 5.54
C VAL A 76 -9.62 8.72 5.76
N PRO A 77 -8.41 8.49 5.21
CA PRO A 77 -7.73 7.20 5.29
C PRO A 77 -7.00 7.01 6.63
N SER A 78 -7.74 6.89 7.73
CA SER A 78 -7.26 6.70 9.10
C SER A 78 -6.71 5.29 9.36
N ILE A 79 -5.75 4.85 8.54
CA ILE A 79 -5.23 3.47 8.58
C ILE A 79 -4.27 3.27 9.76
N SER A 80 -4.49 2.21 10.53
CA SER A 80 -3.56 1.69 11.54
C SER A 80 -2.84 0.43 11.04
N TYR A 81 -1.67 0.15 11.59
CA TYR A 81 -0.84 -1.03 11.28
C TYR A 81 -0.26 -1.59 12.57
N ASP A 82 -0.01 -2.91 12.63
CA ASP A 82 0.66 -3.57 13.76
C ASP A 82 2.06 -3.00 14.07
N ASP A 83 2.71 -2.38 13.08
CA ASP A 83 4.03 -1.75 13.21
C ASP A 83 3.98 -0.23 13.40
N ASN A 84 2.81 0.36 13.68
CA ASN A 84 2.72 1.79 14.01
C ASN A 84 3.54 2.10 15.28
N GLY A 85 4.38 3.14 15.18
CA GLY A 85 5.12 3.69 16.33
C GLY A 85 4.21 4.43 17.31
N GLU A 86 4.80 5.12 18.29
CA GLU A 86 4.02 5.89 19.26
C GLU A 86 3.44 7.19 18.64
N PRO A 87 2.32 7.70 19.19
CA PRO A 87 1.76 8.99 18.78
C PRO A 87 2.80 10.10 18.89
N LEU A 88 2.79 11.04 17.94
CA LEU A 88 3.78 12.12 17.77
C LEU A 88 5.19 11.69 17.31
N GLU A 89 5.53 10.40 17.35
CA GLU A 89 6.79 9.88 16.80
C GLU A 89 6.61 9.34 15.37
N ASP A 90 5.47 8.68 15.11
CA ASP A 90 5.11 8.15 13.79
C ASP A 90 4.15 9.10 13.04
N PRO A 91 4.54 9.68 11.88
CA PRO A 91 3.70 10.62 11.15
C PRO A 91 2.46 9.97 10.51
N ARG A 92 2.34 8.62 10.49
CA ARG A 92 1.12 7.94 10.05
C ARG A 92 -0.10 8.34 10.90
N TRP A 93 0.11 8.71 12.16
CA TRP A 93 -0.96 9.19 13.04
C TRP A 93 -1.46 10.62 12.72
N GLU A 94 -0.77 11.41 11.89
CA GLU A 94 -1.21 12.80 11.60
C GLU A 94 -2.55 12.87 10.86
N VAL A 95 -2.96 11.78 10.18
CA VAL A 95 -4.25 11.70 9.49
C VAL A 95 -5.45 11.90 10.41
N PHE A 96 -5.33 11.57 11.70
CA PHE A 96 -6.40 11.74 12.68
C PHE A 96 -6.75 13.21 12.92
N TYR A 97 -5.81 14.16 12.74
CA TYR A 97 -6.15 15.59 12.73
C TYR A 97 -7.16 15.94 11.61
N THR A 98 -7.00 15.36 10.42
CA THR A 98 -7.95 15.56 9.31
C THR A 98 -9.31 14.94 9.61
N LEU A 99 -9.34 13.81 10.32
CA LEU A 99 -10.59 13.21 10.80
C LEU A 99 -11.28 14.11 11.84
N HIS A 100 -10.53 14.62 12.83
CA HIS A 100 -11.05 15.49 13.87
C HIS A 100 -11.64 16.79 13.30
N ASP A 101 -10.94 17.43 12.35
CA ASP A 101 -11.44 18.60 11.62
C ASP A 101 -12.72 18.30 10.82
N THR A 102 -12.79 17.08 10.24
CA THR A 102 -13.99 16.61 9.52
C THR A 102 -15.17 16.42 10.48
N LEU A 103 -14.96 15.85 11.67
CA LEU A 103 -16.00 15.74 12.70
C LEU A 103 -16.46 17.11 13.20
N GLU A 104 -15.55 18.06 13.40
CA GLU A 104 -15.87 19.43 13.82
C GLU A 104 -16.72 20.17 12.77
N SER A 105 -16.45 19.93 11.48
CA SER A 105 -17.24 20.48 10.37
C SER A 105 -18.65 19.85 10.22
N LEU A 106 -18.81 18.56 10.54
CA LEU A 106 -20.06 17.82 10.34
C LEU A 106 -21.05 17.90 11.52
N TYR A 107 -20.53 18.12 12.74
CA TYR A 107 -21.28 18.06 14.00
C TYR A 107 -21.07 19.32 14.87
N PRO A 108 -21.53 20.50 14.41
CA PRO A 108 -21.31 21.77 15.09
C PRO A 108 -22.10 21.93 16.39
N ASN A 109 -23.22 21.23 16.61
CA ASN A 109 -23.93 21.27 17.89
C ASN A 109 -23.23 20.43 18.96
N VAL A 110 -22.70 19.26 18.60
CA VAL A 110 -21.81 18.44 19.44
C VAL A 110 -20.60 19.26 19.89
N HIS A 111 -19.83 19.82 18.96
CA HIS A 111 -18.61 20.57 19.26
C HIS A 111 -18.84 21.87 20.04
N ARG A 112 -20.04 22.47 19.92
CA ARG A 112 -20.42 23.68 20.65
C ARG A 112 -20.96 23.42 22.05
N ARG A 113 -21.51 22.23 22.33
CA ARG A 113 -22.26 21.93 23.57
C ARG A 113 -21.62 20.86 24.45
N MET A 114 -20.71 20.05 23.93
CA MET A 114 -19.93 19.06 24.69
C MET A 114 -18.53 19.58 24.97
N ASN A 115 -17.92 19.11 26.07
CA ASN A 115 -16.49 19.24 26.29
C ASN A 115 -15.76 18.16 25.49
N ARG A 116 -14.87 18.53 24.55
CA ARG A 116 -13.99 17.59 23.82
C ARG A 116 -12.61 17.58 24.48
N GLU A 117 -12.20 16.41 24.97
CA GLU A 117 -10.86 16.17 25.53
C GLU A 117 -10.11 15.15 24.66
N THR A 118 -8.80 15.36 24.50
CA THR A 118 -7.90 14.47 23.75
C THR A 118 -7.05 13.67 24.73
N VAL A 119 -7.29 12.37 24.85
CA VAL A 119 -6.51 11.42 25.65
C VAL A 119 -5.44 10.80 24.75
N ASN A 120 -4.19 10.76 25.24
CA ASN A 120 -3.04 10.22 24.50
C ASN A 120 -2.93 10.74 23.04
N THR A 121 -3.07 12.06 22.87
CA THR A 121 -3.07 12.79 21.58
C THR A 121 -4.34 12.60 20.72
N PHE A 122 -4.70 11.37 20.37
CA PHE A 122 -5.74 11.10 19.34
C PHE A 122 -7.03 10.43 19.84
N GLY A 123 -7.05 9.89 21.06
CA GLY A 123 -8.27 9.35 21.65
C GLY A 123 -9.22 10.49 22.02
N LEU A 124 -10.46 10.47 21.51
CA LEU A 124 -11.41 11.56 21.76
C LEU A 124 -12.41 11.18 22.85
N VAL A 125 -12.53 12.02 23.88
CA VAL A 125 -13.58 11.92 24.89
C VAL A 125 -14.48 13.15 24.79
N TYR A 126 -15.74 12.95 24.39
CA TYR A 126 -16.75 14.02 24.40
C TYR A 126 -17.67 13.85 25.60
N THR A 127 -17.78 14.86 26.45
CA THR A 127 -18.65 14.82 27.64
C THR A 127 -19.68 15.95 27.63
N ILE A 128 -20.96 15.61 27.79
CA ILE A 128 -22.00 16.57 28.23
C ILE A 128 -22.44 16.20 29.64
N LYS A 129 -22.26 17.12 30.58
CA LYS A 129 -22.66 16.94 31.98
C LYS A 129 -24.18 17.00 32.11
N GLY A 130 -24.74 15.99 32.76
CA GLY A 130 -26.17 15.94 33.06
C GLY A 130 -26.55 16.86 34.22
N THR A 131 -27.83 17.21 34.32
CA THR A 131 -28.35 18.02 35.44
C THR A 131 -28.48 17.26 36.76
N ASP A 132 -28.52 15.93 36.73
CA ASP A 132 -28.66 15.07 37.91
C ASP A 132 -27.39 14.24 38.14
N SER A 133 -26.63 14.63 39.17
CA SER A 133 -25.39 13.94 39.56
C SER A 133 -25.61 12.62 40.30
N SER A 134 -26.86 12.22 40.58
CA SER A 134 -27.19 10.92 41.16
C SER A 134 -27.34 9.80 40.13
N LEU A 135 -27.32 10.14 38.83
CA LEU A 135 -27.37 9.18 37.74
C LEU A 135 -25.96 8.90 37.21
N LYS A 136 -25.57 7.61 37.20
CA LYS A 136 -24.30 7.20 36.58
C LYS A 136 -24.28 7.55 35.08
N PRO A 137 -23.14 7.99 34.51
CA PRO A 137 -23.09 8.38 33.10
C PRO A 137 -23.44 7.24 32.13
N LEU A 138 -23.98 7.59 30.98
CA LEU A 138 -24.07 6.72 29.81
C LEU A 138 -22.80 6.89 28.98
N MET A 139 -22.08 5.80 28.72
CA MET A 139 -20.86 5.81 27.91
C MET A 139 -21.13 5.04 26.61
N LEU A 140 -20.88 5.69 25.48
CA LEU A 140 -20.99 5.08 24.15
C LEU A 140 -19.62 5.13 23.48
N ALA A 141 -19.19 4.01 22.91
CA ALA A 141 -17.88 3.83 22.29
C ALA A 141 -18.01 3.51 20.79
N ALA A 142 -16.93 3.78 20.08
CA ALA A 142 -16.64 3.45 18.69
C ALA A 142 -15.13 3.69 18.46
N HIS A 143 -14.55 3.24 17.36
CA HIS A 143 -13.16 3.59 17.02
C HIS A 143 -13.05 4.42 15.72
N GLN A 144 -11.88 5.02 15.51
CA GLN A 144 -11.63 5.99 14.43
C GLN A 144 -10.78 5.43 13.28
N ASP A 145 -9.98 4.40 13.58
CA ASP A 145 -9.04 3.77 12.65
C ASP A 145 -9.70 2.69 11.80
N VAL A 146 -8.94 2.13 10.85
CA VAL A 146 -9.39 1.10 9.90
C VAL A 146 -8.22 0.23 9.44
N VAL A 147 -8.45 -1.04 9.11
CA VAL A 147 -7.40 -1.91 8.56
C VAL A 147 -6.85 -1.39 7.20
N PRO A 148 -5.59 -1.74 6.86
CA PRO A 148 -5.00 -1.40 5.57
C PRO A 148 -5.78 -1.90 4.34
N VAL A 149 -5.43 -1.31 3.19
CA VAL A 149 -5.90 -1.76 1.87
C VAL A 149 -4.69 -2.25 1.05
N PRO A 150 -4.52 -3.58 0.87
CA PRO A 150 -3.33 -4.13 0.20
C PRO A 150 -3.22 -3.75 -1.28
N ASP A 151 -4.35 -3.75 -2.00
CA ASP A 151 -4.42 -3.38 -3.41
C ASP A 151 -5.71 -2.58 -3.70
N PRO A 152 -5.62 -1.24 -3.82
CA PRO A 152 -6.78 -0.41 -4.17
C PRO A 152 -7.40 -0.71 -5.53
N SER A 153 -6.70 -1.39 -6.45
CA SER A 153 -7.23 -1.75 -7.77
C SER A 153 -8.17 -2.96 -7.75
N SER A 154 -8.18 -3.72 -6.65
CA SER A 154 -9.08 -4.85 -6.44
C SER A 154 -10.52 -4.43 -6.08
N TRP A 155 -10.72 -3.17 -5.67
CA TRP A 155 -12.02 -2.64 -5.25
C TRP A 155 -12.86 -2.15 -6.43
N SER A 156 -14.18 -2.37 -6.36
CA SER A 156 -15.17 -1.88 -7.33
C SER A 156 -15.27 -0.35 -7.35
N TYR A 157 -15.04 0.30 -6.20
CA TYR A 157 -14.92 1.75 -6.05
C TYR A 157 -13.68 2.08 -5.20
N PRO A 158 -13.02 3.25 -5.38
CA PRO A 158 -11.82 3.56 -4.60
C PRO A 158 -12.10 3.49 -3.09
N PRO A 159 -11.24 2.83 -2.29
CA PRO A 159 -11.56 2.43 -0.90
C PRO A 159 -11.87 3.62 0.03
N PHE A 160 -11.32 4.79 -0.25
CA PHE A 160 -11.55 6.03 0.51
C PHE A 160 -12.31 7.07 -0.30
N SER A 161 -13.26 6.63 -1.14
CA SER A 161 -14.17 7.52 -1.88
C SER A 161 -15.52 7.74 -1.18
N GLY A 162 -15.87 6.89 -0.21
CA GLY A 162 -17.19 6.90 0.44
C GLY A 162 -18.34 6.86 -0.57
N HIS A 163 -18.21 6.04 -1.62
CA HIS A 163 -19.11 6.06 -2.77
C HIS A 163 -20.49 5.50 -2.40
N PHE A 164 -21.55 6.25 -2.70
CA PHE A 164 -22.92 5.79 -2.51
C PHE A 164 -23.57 5.47 -3.87
N ASP A 165 -24.02 4.22 -4.05
CA ASP A 165 -24.58 3.74 -5.32
C ASP A 165 -26.11 3.89 -5.45
N GLY A 166 -26.77 4.25 -4.35
CA GLY A 166 -28.23 4.33 -4.24
C GLY A 166 -28.82 3.50 -3.09
N GLN A 167 -28.09 2.47 -2.63
CA GLN A 167 -28.42 1.64 -1.46
C GLN A 167 -27.21 1.51 -0.53
N TRP A 168 -26.06 1.20 -1.10
CA TRP A 168 -24.83 0.87 -0.38
C TRP A 168 -23.87 2.05 -0.37
N LEU A 169 -23.26 2.31 0.78
CA LEU A 169 -22.06 3.15 0.88
C LEU A 169 -20.83 2.26 0.95
N TRP A 170 -19.96 2.39 -0.05
CA TRP A 170 -18.77 1.59 -0.28
C TRP A 170 -17.53 2.34 0.21
N GLY A 171 -16.67 1.64 0.94
CA GLY A 171 -15.36 2.13 1.36
C GLY A 171 -14.84 1.44 2.61
N ARG A 172 -13.52 1.52 2.83
CA ARG A 172 -12.88 0.99 4.04
C ARG A 172 -13.35 1.78 5.27
N GLY A 173 -13.87 1.06 6.25
CA GLY A 173 -14.53 1.58 7.44
C GLY A 173 -15.96 2.09 7.23
N SER A 174 -16.60 1.77 6.10
CA SER A 174 -18.03 2.06 5.93
C SER A 174 -18.93 1.15 6.78
N SER A 175 -18.46 -0.04 7.17
CA SER A 175 -19.06 -0.81 8.26
C SER A 175 -18.26 -0.66 9.55
N ASP A 176 -16.93 -0.74 9.48
CA ASP A 176 -16.09 -1.06 10.64
C ASP A 176 -15.04 0.02 10.98
N ASP A 177 -15.21 0.87 12.00
CA ASP A 177 -16.44 1.16 12.75
C ASP A 177 -16.90 2.62 12.58
N LYS A 178 -16.50 3.26 11.47
CA LYS A 178 -16.95 4.64 11.22
C LYS A 178 -18.47 4.73 11.04
N ASN A 179 -19.16 3.60 10.83
CA ASN A 179 -20.61 3.48 10.88
C ASN A 179 -21.17 3.90 12.24
N SER A 180 -20.73 3.27 13.33
CA SER A 180 -21.20 3.58 14.69
C SER A 180 -20.74 4.97 15.12
N LEU A 181 -19.50 5.34 14.83
CA LEU A 181 -18.99 6.69 15.08
C LEU A 181 -19.85 7.77 14.40
N THR A 182 -20.21 7.56 13.12
CA THR A 182 -21.09 8.48 12.38
C THR A 182 -22.48 8.51 13.01
N ALA A 183 -23.04 7.36 13.37
CA ALA A 183 -24.39 7.25 13.88
C ALA A 183 -24.56 7.85 15.29
N LEU A 184 -23.61 7.60 16.20
CA LEU A 184 -23.53 8.22 17.52
C LEU A 184 -23.48 9.76 17.43
N MET A 185 -22.56 10.27 16.61
CA MET A 185 -22.42 11.72 16.39
C MET A 185 -23.68 12.31 15.76
N SER A 186 -24.31 11.63 14.80
CA SER A 186 -25.57 12.05 14.19
C SER A 186 -26.76 12.06 15.14
N ALA A 187 -26.91 11.03 15.98
CA ALA A 187 -28.00 10.95 16.96
C ALA A 187 -27.90 12.09 17.99
N LEU A 188 -26.70 12.33 18.54
CA LEU A 188 -26.50 13.36 19.55
C LEU A 188 -26.51 14.78 18.96
N GLU A 189 -26.00 14.98 17.73
CA GLU A 189 -26.14 16.25 17.00
C GLU A 189 -27.61 16.64 16.78
N THR A 190 -28.49 15.67 16.52
CA THR A 190 -29.94 15.89 16.40
C THR A 190 -30.56 16.28 17.76
N LEU A 191 -30.27 15.54 18.83
CA LEU A 191 -30.73 15.88 20.19
C LEU A 191 -30.25 17.28 20.63
N LEU A 192 -28.98 17.60 20.34
CA LEU A 192 -28.36 18.88 20.70
C LEU A 192 -28.82 20.05 19.82
N ALA A 193 -29.45 19.79 18.67
CA ALA A 193 -30.10 20.82 17.86
C ALA A 193 -31.44 21.29 18.44
N HIS A 194 -32.12 20.48 19.27
CA HIS A 194 -33.39 20.88 19.90
C HIS A 194 -33.17 22.00 20.94
N PRO A 195 -33.81 23.18 20.77
CA PRO A 195 -33.67 24.28 21.71
C PRO A 195 -34.23 23.92 23.08
N GLY A 196 -33.38 23.97 24.11
CA GLY A 196 -33.78 23.72 25.50
C GLY A 196 -33.64 22.27 25.98
N TRP A 197 -33.35 21.29 25.12
CA TRP A 197 -33.00 19.95 25.60
C TRP A 197 -31.65 19.98 26.32
N ILE A 198 -31.63 19.56 27.58
CA ILE A 198 -30.43 19.39 28.42
C ILE A 198 -30.59 18.01 29.07
N PRO A 199 -29.61 17.10 28.94
CA PRO A 199 -29.74 15.77 29.50
C PRO A 199 -29.72 15.81 31.03
N LYS A 200 -30.50 14.95 31.66
CA LYS A 200 -30.46 14.69 33.10
C LYS A 200 -29.22 13.87 33.47
N ARG A 201 -28.88 12.88 32.66
CA ARG A 201 -27.72 11.99 32.84
C ARG A 201 -26.50 12.55 32.11
N THR A 202 -25.31 12.34 32.65
CA THR A 202 -24.08 12.66 31.91
C THR A 202 -23.92 11.69 30.75
N ILE A 203 -23.62 12.18 29.55
CA ILE A 203 -23.35 11.35 28.36
C ILE A 203 -21.90 11.54 27.95
N ILE A 204 -21.19 10.42 27.75
CA ILE A 204 -19.78 10.37 27.39
C ILE A 204 -19.64 9.57 26.08
N PHE A 205 -19.01 10.14 25.07
CA PHE A 205 -18.49 9.38 23.93
C PHE A 205 -17.00 9.13 24.14
N ALA A 206 -16.55 7.89 23.93
CA ALA A 206 -15.16 7.47 24.04
C ALA A 206 -14.72 6.86 22.70
N LEU A 207 -13.93 7.61 21.92
CA LEU A 207 -13.55 7.23 20.57
C LEU A 207 -12.08 6.80 20.52
N GLY A 208 -11.85 5.50 20.34
CA GLY A 208 -10.53 4.90 20.13
C GLY A 208 -9.88 5.36 18.82
N PHE A 209 -8.61 5.02 18.61
CA PHE A 209 -7.89 5.36 17.36
C PHE A 209 -6.88 4.30 16.91
N ASP A 210 -6.85 3.13 17.57
CA ASP A 210 -5.91 2.06 17.28
C ASP A 210 -6.51 0.65 17.53
N GLU A 211 -7.84 0.49 17.51
CA GLU A 211 -8.55 -0.78 17.82
C GLU A 211 -7.99 -1.92 16.97
N GLU A 212 -7.86 -1.67 15.67
CA GLU A 212 -7.45 -2.62 14.63
C GLU A 212 -5.99 -3.11 14.84
N CYS A 213 -5.22 -2.47 15.72
CA CYS A 213 -3.91 -2.93 16.22
C CYS A 213 -3.89 -3.14 17.76
N SER A 214 -5.03 -3.56 18.32
CA SER A 214 -5.37 -3.88 19.71
C SER A 214 -5.81 -2.77 20.68
N GLY A 215 -6.07 -1.55 20.21
CA GLY A 215 -6.69 -0.49 21.02
C GLY A 215 -5.84 -0.02 22.21
N ARG A 216 -4.52 -0.29 22.22
CA ARG A 216 -3.67 -0.12 23.40
C ARG A 216 -3.41 1.35 23.74
N ARG A 217 -3.38 2.22 22.73
CA ARG A 217 -3.02 3.63 22.83
C ARG A 217 -4.27 4.52 22.93
N GLY A 218 -5.36 4.12 22.29
CA GLY A 218 -6.70 4.70 22.38
C GLY A 218 -7.43 4.23 23.63
N ALA A 219 -8.30 3.22 23.52
CA ALA A 219 -9.12 2.77 24.64
C ALA A 219 -8.32 2.30 25.86
N GLY A 220 -7.16 1.67 25.64
CA GLY A 220 -6.21 1.29 26.68
C GLY A 220 -5.68 2.46 27.53
N THR A 221 -5.82 3.72 27.06
CA THR A 221 -5.56 4.93 27.86
C THR A 221 -6.82 5.69 28.25
N ILE A 222 -7.87 5.69 27.42
CA ILE A 222 -9.18 6.28 27.74
C ILE A 222 -9.82 5.59 28.95
N GLY A 223 -9.74 4.26 29.05
CA GLY A 223 -10.30 3.48 30.16
C GLY A 223 -9.73 3.91 31.52
N PRO A 224 -8.40 3.85 31.73
CA PRO A 224 -7.75 4.35 32.93
C PRO A 224 -7.98 5.84 33.21
N TYR A 225 -8.08 6.68 32.17
CA TYR A 225 -8.42 8.10 32.32
C TYR A 225 -9.84 8.30 32.87
N LEU A 226 -10.84 7.59 32.34
CA LEU A 226 -12.21 7.62 32.84
C LEU A 226 -12.33 6.99 34.23
N GLU A 227 -11.58 5.92 34.52
CA GLU A 227 -11.54 5.29 35.85
C GLU A 227 -10.97 6.25 36.90
N ASN A 228 -9.93 7.01 36.56
CA ASN A 228 -9.36 8.03 37.44
C ASN A 228 -10.31 9.23 37.66
N LEU A 229 -11.14 9.59 36.68
CA LEU A 229 -12.10 10.70 36.78
C LEU A 229 -13.39 10.33 37.53
N TYR A 230 -13.91 9.13 37.31
CA TYR A 230 -15.25 8.73 37.76
C TYR A 230 -15.24 7.56 38.77
N GLY A 231 -14.14 6.82 38.88
CA GLY A 231 -13.97 5.65 39.74
C GLY A 231 -14.42 4.32 39.12
N LEU A 232 -14.20 3.24 39.86
CA LEU A 232 -14.66 1.89 39.53
C LEU A 232 -16.20 1.80 39.53
N ASN A 233 -16.76 0.99 38.63
CA ASN A 233 -18.21 0.77 38.50
C ASN A 233 -19.04 2.06 38.37
N SER A 234 -18.45 3.10 37.79
CA SER A 234 -19.01 4.45 37.71
C SER A 234 -19.99 4.66 36.56
N MET A 235 -19.94 3.85 35.49
CA MET A 235 -20.81 3.99 34.32
C MET A 235 -22.11 3.17 34.49
N ALA A 236 -23.22 3.69 33.97
CA ALA A 236 -24.51 2.99 33.98
C ALA A 236 -24.51 1.82 33.00
N LEU A 237 -24.03 2.10 31.79
CA LEU A 237 -23.96 1.20 30.64
C LEU A 237 -22.79 1.66 29.76
N ILE A 238 -22.08 0.69 29.19
CA ILE A 238 -21.20 0.88 28.04
C ILE A 238 -21.83 0.15 26.86
N LEU A 239 -21.96 0.84 25.73
CA LEU A 239 -22.26 0.23 24.44
C LEU A 239 -21.12 0.56 23.48
N ASP A 240 -20.62 -0.48 22.84
CA ASP A 240 -19.59 -0.44 21.82
C ASP A 240 -20.08 -1.21 20.58
N GLU A 241 -19.23 -1.32 19.57
CA GLU A 241 -19.51 -1.99 18.30
C GLU A 241 -19.59 -3.54 18.37
N GLY A 242 -19.60 -4.22 17.22
CA GLY A 242 -19.76 -5.68 17.13
C GLY A 242 -21.17 -6.26 17.36
N GLY A 243 -21.25 -7.43 18.00
CA GLY A 243 -22.48 -8.22 18.17
C GLY A 243 -22.83 -9.10 16.96
N MET A 244 -24.01 -9.74 16.97
CA MET A 244 -24.50 -10.57 15.87
C MET A 244 -25.62 -9.89 15.05
N GLY A 245 -25.84 -8.58 15.25
CA GLY A 245 -26.81 -7.79 14.50
C GLY A 245 -28.28 -8.14 14.77
N LEU A 246 -29.07 -8.14 13.70
CA LEU A 246 -30.51 -8.39 13.65
C LEU A 246 -30.84 -9.53 12.66
N GLU A 247 -31.55 -10.55 13.12
CA GLU A 247 -31.95 -11.71 12.31
C GLU A 247 -33.48 -11.93 12.35
N LEU A 248 -34.14 -11.80 11.20
CA LEU A 248 -35.56 -12.13 11.06
C LEU A 248 -35.73 -13.63 10.84
N LEU A 249 -36.49 -14.30 11.70
CA LEU A 249 -36.83 -15.71 11.57
C LEU A 249 -38.32 -15.89 11.29
N GLY A 250 -38.64 -16.89 10.44
CA GLY A 250 -39.99 -17.03 9.90
C GLY A 250 -40.30 -15.83 8.99
N ASN A 251 -41.26 -14.99 9.40
CA ASN A 251 -41.49 -13.64 8.87
C ASN A 251 -42.02 -12.69 9.97
N ASP A 252 -42.05 -13.12 11.23
CA ASP A 252 -42.81 -12.49 12.33
C ASP A 252 -41.94 -12.16 13.55
N THR A 253 -40.74 -12.75 13.67
CA THR A 253 -39.91 -12.63 14.87
C THR A 253 -38.51 -12.16 14.53
N LEU A 254 -38.18 -10.93 14.91
CA LEU A 254 -36.87 -10.29 14.70
C LEU A 254 -36.02 -10.46 15.96
N TYR A 255 -34.96 -11.27 15.87
CA TYR A 255 -34.00 -11.45 16.95
C TYR A 255 -32.97 -10.33 16.90
N ALA A 256 -32.76 -9.67 18.04
CA ALA A 256 -31.71 -8.69 18.24
C ALA A 256 -30.66 -9.32 19.16
N LEU A 257 -29.42 -9.38 18.68
CA LEU A 257 -28.36 -10.21 19.25
C LEU A 257 -27.15 -9.38 19.70
N PRO A 258 -27.30 -8.49 20.70
CA PRO A 258 -26.19 -7.76 21.30
C PRO A 258 -25.24 -8.73 22.01
N ALA A 259 -23.94 -8.58 21.80
CA ALA A 259 -22.97 -9.41 22.50
C ALA A 259 -22.76 -8.93 23.94
N VAL A 260 -22.93 -9.86 24.87
CA VAL A 260 -22.75 -9.68 26.32
C VAL A 260 -21.46 -10.31 26.83
N MET A 261 -20.69 -10.95 25.94
CA MET A 261 -19.43 -11.65 26.22
C MET A 261 -18.59 -11.71 24.95
N GLU A 262 -17.28 -11.57 25.09
CA GLU A 262 -16.30 -11.84 24.02
C GLU A 262 -15.48 -13.10 24.34
N LYS A 263 -14.92 -13.69 23.29
CA LYS A 263 -13.87 -14.70 23.42
C LYS A 263 -12.59 -14.07 23.96
N GLY A 264 -11.74 -14.90 24.58
CA GLY A 264 -10.37 -14.50 24.88
C GLY A 264 -9.50 -14.51 23.62
N HIS A 265 -8.30 -13.97 23.71
CA HIS A 265 -7.33 -13.89 22.62
C HIS A 265 -5.94 -14.27 23.11
N VAL A 266 -5.17 -15.00 22.30
CA VAL A 266 -3.71 -15.11 22.46
C VAL A 266 -3.06 -15.53 21.14
N ASP A 267 -1.99 -14.86 20.75
CA ASP A 267 -1.10 -15.34 19.70
C ASP A 267 0.02 -16.15 20.35
N ILE A 268 0.33 -17.31 19.76
CA ILE A 268 1.44 -18.14 20.17
C ILE A 268 2.49 -18.16 19.06
N TRP A 269 3.67 -17.65 19.36
CA TRP A 269 4.83 -17.68 18.47
C TRP A 269 5.66 -18.92 18.79
N ILE A 270 6.01 -19.66 17.74
CA ILE A 270 6.85 -20.86 17.85
C ILE A 270 8.06 -20.64 16.94
N GLU A 271 9.24 -20.59 17.55
CA GLU A 271 10.52 -20.31 16.87
C GLU A 271 11.43 -21.53 17.00
N LEU A 272 11.87 -22.07 15.88
CA LEU A 272 12.75 -23.23 15.81
C LEU A 272 14.14 -22.78 15.35
N HIS A 273 15.12 -22.97 16.23
CA HIS A 273 16.54 -22.92 15.90
C HIS A 273 17.03 -24.36 15.69
N VAL A 274 17.68 -24.66 14.57
CA VAL A 274 18.27 -25.99 14.26
C VAL A 274 19.59 -25.83 13.51
N ASN A 275 20.41 -26.88 13.53
CA ASN A 275 21.58 -26.98 12.66
C ASN A 275 21.18 -26.83 11.18
N GLY A 276 21.79 -25.87 10.48
CA GLY A 276 21.70 -25.74 9.02
C GLY A 276 22.65 -26.68 8.30
N GLY A 277 22.80 -26.44 7.00
CA GLY A 277 23.74 -27.19 6.17
C GLY A 277 23.51 -27.00 4.68
N HIS A 278 24.39 -27.60 3.87
CA HIS A 278 24.30 -27.55 2.42
C HIS A 278 23.25 -28.53 1.90
N SER A 279 22.31 -28.07 1.06
CA SER A 279 21.17 -28.90 0.61
C SER A 279 21.55 -30.12 -0.25
N SER A 280 22.78 -30.20 -0.76
CA SER A 280 23.29 -31.42 -1.43
C SER A 280 23.67 -32.56 -0.47
N THR A 281 23.72 -32.28 0.83
CA THR A 281 23.94 -33.25 1.91
C THR A 281 22.93 -32.95 3.04
N PRO A 282 21.62 -33.09 2.77
CA PRO A 282 20.60 -32.64 3.70
C PRO A 282 20.47 -33.62 4.87
N PHE A 283 20.03 -33.12 6.02
CA PHE A 283 19.51 -33.99 7.06
C PHE A 283 18.20 -34.65 6.57
N PRO A 284 17.78 -35.81 7.13
CA PRO A 284 16.53 -36.48 6.76
C PRO A 284 15.27 -35.60 6.86
N HIS A 285 15.31 -34.55 7.68
CA HIS A 285 14.30 -33.49 7.71
C HIS A 285 14.97 -32.13 7.86
N THR A 286 14.52 -31.10 7.13
CA THR A 286 14.95 -29.72 7.33
C THR A 286 14.21 -29.06 8.50
N GLY A 287 14.67 -27.92 9.00
CA GLY A 287 13.93 -27.14 10.01
C GLY A 287 12.53 -26.74 9.54
N VAL A 288 12.35 -26.43 8.24
CA VAL A 288 11.01 -26.22 7.65
C VAL A 288 10.19 -27.51 7.72
N GLY A 289 10.76 -28.68 7.39
CA GLY A 289 10.06 -29.97 7.51
C GLY A 289 9.63 -30.30 8.94
N ILE A 290 10.46 -29.97 9.94
CA ILE A 290 10.13 -30.13 11.37
C ILE A 290 8.99 -29.17 11.76
N MET A 291 9.04 -27.91 11.33
CA MET A 291 8.00 -26.93 11.63
C MET A 291 6.68 -27.24 10.90
N SER A 292 6.73 -27.69 9.64
CA SER A 292 5.55 -28.14 8.91
C SER A 292 4.90 -29.36 9.59
N ALA A 293 5.68 -30.24 10.23
CA ALA A 293 5.12 -31.31 11.06
C ALA A 293 4.40 -30.75 12.31
N ILE A 294 4.93 -29.69 12.94
CA ILE A 294 4.25 -28.98 14.03
C ILE A 294 2.93 -28.38 13.55
N VAL A 295 2.92 -27.66 12.44
CA VAL A 295 1.70 -27.09 11.83
C VAL A 295 0.68 -28.19 11.52
N THR A 296 1.11 -29.27 10.85
CA THR A 296 0.24 -30.41 10.52
C THR A 296 -0.38 -31.04 11.77
N GLN A 297 0.41 -31.21 12.83
CA GLN A 297 -0.05 -31.78 14.09
C GLN A 297 -1.01 -30.85 14.83
N LEU A 298 -0.80 -29.53 14.78
CA LEU A 298 -1.70 -28.54 15.35
C LEU A 298 -3.03 -28.49 14.59
N GLU A 299 -3.01 -28.42 13.27
CA GLU A 299 -4.21 -28.37 12.42
C GLU A 299 -5.02 -29.67 12.43
N ALA A 300 -4.35 -30.82 12.52
CA ALA A 300 -5.01 -32.13 12.63
C ALA A 300 -5.72 -32.34 14.00
N ASN A 301 -5.46 -31.48 14.99
CA ASN A 301 -6.01 -31.58 16.35
C ASN A 301 -6.79 -30.32 16.77
N PRO A 302 -7.86 -29.94 16.04
CA PRO A 302 -8.69 -28.80 16.41
C PRO A 302 -9.40 -29.04 17.75
N TRP A 303 -9.70 -27.95 18.45
CA TRP A 303 -10.52 -27.97 19.67
C TRP A 303 -11.91 -28.55 19.39
N LYS A 304 -12.56 -29.07 20.43
CA LYS A 304 -13.90 -29.67 20.30
C LYS A 304 -14.98 -28.66 20.71
N PRO A 305 -16.04 -28.46 19.90
CA PRO A 305 -17.11 -27.54 20.24
C PRO A 305 -17.86 -28.02 21.48
N LYS A 306 -18.17 -27.10 22.40
CA LYS A 306 -18.87 -27.36 23.66
C LYS A 306 -19.82 -26.20 23.95
N LEU A 307 -21.06 -26.54 24.29
CA LEU A 307 -22.05 -25.59 24.80
C LEU A 307 -22.08 -25.69 26.33
N ILE A 308 -22.07 -24.54 27.00
CA ILE A 308 -22.22 -24.42 28.46
C ILE A 308 -23.69 -24.13 28.78
N GLU A 309 -24.26 -24.83 29.77
CA GLU A 309 -25.63 -24.56 30.24
C GLU A 309 -25.73 -23.10 30.76
N GLY A 310 -26.75 -22.37 30.34
CA GLY A 310 -26.99 -20.98 30.76
C GLY A 310 -26.06 -19.92 30.14
N SER A 311 -25.13 -20.31 29.26
CA SER A 311 -24.32 -19.37 28.44
C SER A 311 -25.19 -18.49 27.53
N PRO A 312 -24.67 -17.36 27.02
CA PRO A 312 -25.39 -16.50 26.07
C PRO A 312 -25.96 -17.29 24.88
N ILE A 313 -25.12 -18.13 24.25
CA ILE A 313 -25.50 -19.00 23.14
C ILE A 313 -26.67 -19.93 23.55
N HIS A 314 -26.60 -20.56 24.74
CA HIS A 314 -27.68 -21.42 25.22
C HIS A 314 -28.99 -20.66 25.46
N LYS A 315 -28.91 -19.45 26.04
CA LYS A 315 -30.06 -18.58 26.28
C LYS A 315 -30.70 -18.10 24.97
N HIS A 316 -29.89 -17.73 23.98
CA HIS A 316 -30.37 -17.38 22.63
C HIS A 316 -31.21 -18.53 22.04
N PHE A 317 -30.68 -19.75 21.99
CA PHE A 317 -31.43 -20.88 21.44
C PHE A 317 -32.64 -21.31 22.31
N ILE A 318 -32.66 -21.01 23.62
CA ILE A 318 -33.87 -21.12 24.45
C ILE A 318 -34.94 -20.13 23.99
N CYS A 319 -34.59 -18.84 23.86
CA CYS A 319 -35.51 -17.81 23.36
C CYS A 319 -36.05 -18.16 21.96
N GLN A 320 -35.19 -18.66 21.06
CA GLN A 320 -35.60 -19.15 19.75
C GLN A 320 -36.58 -20.33 19.84
N SER A 321 -36.34 -21.26 20.77
CA SER A 321 -37.18 -22.44 20.97
C SER A 321 -38.57 -22.12 21.58
N GLU A 322 -38.72 -20.95 22.19
CA GLU A 322 -39.99 -20.46 22.75
C GLU A 322 -40.74 -19.57 21.78
N HIS A 323 -40.08 -18.55 21.20
CA HIS A 323 -40.74 -17.56 20.35
C HIS A 323 -40.78 -17.94 18.87
N SER A 324 -39.92 -18.86 18.40
CA SER A 324 -39.90 -19.34 17.00
C SER A 324 -39.62 -20.85 16.91
N PRO A 325 -40.38 -21.72 17.62
CA PRO A 325 -40.10 -23.15 17.75
C PRO A 325 -39.99 -23.90 16.41
N ASP A 326 -40.76 -23.46 15.41
CA ASP A 326 -40.83 -24.08 14.08
C ASP A 326 -39.69 -23.64 13.13
N SER A 327 -38.93 -22.59 13.50
CA SER A 327 -37.77 -22.15 12.71
C SER A 327 -36.61 -23.16 12.74
N ALA A 328 -36.48 -23.91 13.85
CA ALA A 328 -35.48 -24.95 14.00
C ALA A 328 -35.99 -26.14 14.85
N PRO A 329 -36.93 -26.96 14.34
CA PRO A 329 -37.65 -27.96 15.14
C PRO A 329 -36.76 -29.00 15.85
N LYS A 330 -35.57 -29.27 15.28
CA LYS A 330 -34.58 -30.19 15.86
C LYS A 330 -33.82 -29.54 17.03
N ILE A 331 -33.47 -28.26 16.94
CA ILE A 331 -32.88 -27.49 18.04
C ILE A 331 -33.89 -27.39 19.19
N THR A 332 -35.13 -26.98 18.89
CA THR A 332 -36.25 -26.91 19.85
C THR A 332 -36.46 -28.24 20.59
N ARG A 333 -36.38 -29.38 19.88
CA ARG A 333 -36.48 -30.72 20.49
C ARG A 333 -35.29 -31.05 21.39
N LEU A 334 -34.08 -30.68 20.99
CA LEU A 334 -32.86 -30.94 21.76
C LEU A 334 -32.79 -30.10 23.04
N ILE A 335 -33.26 -28.85 22.99
CA ILE A 335 -33.39 -27.96 24.16
C ILE A 335 -34.43 -28.51 25.14
N LYS A 336 -35.63 -28.85 24.67
CA LYS A 336 -36.68 -29.47 25.52
C LYS A 336 -36.24 -30.81 26.14
N LYS A 337 -35.25 -31.49 25.56
CA LYS A 337 -34.63 -32.72 26.09
C LYS A 337 -33.47 -32.44 27.07
N GLY A 338 -32.90 -31.23 27.10
CA GLY A 338 -31.68 -30.90 27.86
C GLY A 338 -30.40 -31.55 27.32
N ASP A 339 -30.38 -31.98 26.05
CA ASP A 339 -29.26 -32.74 25.47
C ASP A 339 -28.18 -31.81 24.89
N LEU A 340 -27.45 -31.12 25.78
CA LEU A 340 -26.45 -30.10 25.43
C LEU A 340 -25.36 -30.60 24.46
N LYS A 341 -24.99 -31.90 24.53
CA LYS A 341 -23.97 -32.49 23.66
C LYS A 341 -24.47 -32.67 22.24
N SER A 342 -25.70 -33.18 22.08
CA SER A 342 -26.32 -33.30 20.76
C SER A 342 -26.69 -31.92 20.20
N LEU A 343 -27.09 -30.99 21.07
CA LEU A 343 -27.35 -29.59 20.70
C LEU A 343 -26.09 -28.90 20.20
N ALA A 344 -24.97 -28.94 20.92
CA ALA A 344 -23.70 -28.36 20.47
C ALA A 344 -23.27 -28.90 19.09
N LYS A 345 -23.44 -30.21 18.86
CA LYS A 345 -23.20 -30.82 17.54
C LYS A 345 -24.14 -30.27 16.46
N GLU A 346 -25.42 -30.09 16.77
CA GLU A 346 -26.38 -29.52 15.82
C GLU A 346 -26.05 -28.06 15.47
N LEU A 347 -25.74 -27.24 16.48
CA LEU A 347 -25.40 -25.83 16.30
C LEU A 347 -24.17 -25.64 15.39
N THR A 348 -23.19 -26.54 15.45
CA THR A 348 -22.02 -26.51 14.55
C THR A 348 -22.35 -26.81 13.08
N THR A 349 -23.56 -27.27 12.76
CA THR A 349 -24.02 -27.50 11.38
C THR A 349 -24.82 -26.34 10.78
N ILE A 350 -25.15 -25.30 11.56
CA ILE A 350 -25.89 -24.14 11.07
C ILE A 350 -25.00 -23.31 10.13
N ASP A 351 -23.88 -22.81 10.66
CA ASP A 351 -22.95 -21.96 9.94
C ASP A 351 -21.57 -21.90 10.65
N ARG A 352 -20.57 -21.37 9.94
CA ARG A 352 -19.18 -21.27 10.41
C ARG A 352 -19.01 -20.35 11.63
N SER A 353 -19.75 -19.25 11.72
CA SER A 353 -19.70 -18.35 12.89
C SER A 353 -20.25 -19.05 14.13
N THR A 354 -21.43 -19.70 14.02
CA THR A 354 -22.03 -20.44 15.14
C THR A 354 -21.15 -21.60 15.62
N HIS A 355 -20.44 -22.28 14.71
CA HIS A 355 -19.40 -23.25 15.09
C HIS A 355 -18.32 -22.61 15.97
N TYR A 356 -17.67 -21.53 15.52
CA TYR A 356 -16.55 -20.92 16.26
C TYR A 356 -16.97 -20.08 17.49
N ARG A 357 -18.26 -19.82 17.70
CA ARG A 357 -18.77 -19.37 19.02
C ARG A 357 -18.69 -20.47 20.07
N LEU A 358 -18.83 -21.74 19.67
CA LEU A 358 -18.83 -22.91 20.56
C LEU A 358 -17.44 -23.53 20.77
N GLN A 359 -16.42 -23.09 20.04
CA GLN A 359 -15.12 -23.73 19.97
C GLN A 359 -13.98 -22.71 20.03
N THR A 360 -12.91 -23.01 20.77
CA THR A 360 -11.65 -22.28 20.61
C THR A 360 -11.15 -22.43 19.17
N SER A 361 -10.90 -21.31 18.50
CA SER A 361 -10.31 -21.32 17.15
C SER A 361 -8.79 -21.35 17.27
N GLN A 362 -8.15 -21.89 16.24
CA GLN A 362 -6.71 -21.96 16.10
C GLN A 362 -6.43 -21.82 14.60
N ALA A 363 -5.59 -20.87 14.21
CA ALA A 363 -5.19 -20.63 12.83
C ALA A 363 -3.69 -20.35 12.77
N VAL A 364 -2.98 -20.90 11.79
CA VAL A 364 -1.55 -20.65 11.57
C VAL A 364 -1.43 -19.61 10.45
N ASP A 365 -1.53 -18.35 10.84
CA ASP A 365 -1.65 -17.22 9.89
C ASP A 365 -0.28 -16.67 9.45
N TYR A 366 0.80 -17.00 10.17
CA TYR A 366 2.16 -16.53 9.89
C TYR A 366 3.15 -17.69 9.80
N PHE A 367 3.96 -17.72 8.73
CA PHE A 367 5.04 -18.68 8.54
C PHE A 367 6.26 -18.00 7.86
N LEU A 368 7.41 -18.04 8.53
CA LEU A 368 8.68 -17.48 8.07
C LEU A 368 9.78 -18.54 8.19
N GLY A 369 10.54 -18.79 7.12
CA GLY A 369 11.69 -19.68 7.15
C GLY A 369 12.25 -19.91 5.75
N GLY A 370 13.56 -20.15 5.68
CA GLY A 370 14.28 -20.14 4.41
C GLY A 370 14.82 -18.76 4.05
N VAL A 371 15.99 -18.74 3.42
CA VAL A 371 16.56 -17.56 2.76
C VAL A 371 16.82 -17.92 1.31
N LYS A 372 17.51 -19.03 1.08
CA LYS A 372 17.79 -19.61 -0.23
C LYS A 372 17.80 -21.15 -0.16
N ILE A 373 17.54 -21.82 -1.28
CA ILE A 373 17.29 -23.26 -1.37
C ILE A 373 18.54 -24.17 -1.30
N ASN A 374 19.78 -23.67 -1.55
CA ASN A 374 21.02 -24.45 -1.29
C ASN A 374 21.43 -24.48 0.19
N ALA A 375 20.73 -23.77 1.07
CA ALA A 375 21.00 -23.76 2.50
C ALA A 375 19.76 -24.22 3.27
N MET A 376 19.90 -25.27 4.07
CA MET A 376 18.87 -25.66 5.03
C MET A 376 18.74 -24.54 6.09
N PRO A 377 17.54 -23.94 6.30
CA PRO A 377 17.39 -22.81 7.19
C PRO A 377 17.57 -23.20 8.66
N GLU A 378 18.32 -22.37 9.37
CA GLU A 378 18.64 -22.51 10.80
C GLU A 378 17.58 -21.90 11.71
N TYR A 379 16.76 -20.99 11.17
CA TYR A 379 15.69 -20.29 11.90
C TYR A 379 14.38 -20.36 11.12
N ILE A 380 13.32 -20.80 11.80
CA ILE A 380 11.95 -20.87 11.29
C ILE A 380 11.01 -20.36 12.39
N LYS A 381 10.10 -19.44 12.05
CA LYS A 381 9.12 -18.85 12.97
C LYS A 381 7.70 -19.00 12.42
N ILE A 382 6.78 -19.45 13.26
CA ILE A 382 5.34 -19.44 12.96
C ILE A 382 4.57 -18.68 14.02
N GLY A 383 3.46 -18.08 13.62
CA GLY A 383 2.48 -17.43 14.51
C GLY A 383 1.14 -18.16 14.44
N VAL A 384 0.57 -18.48 15.61
CA VAL A 384 -0.69 -19.22 15.72
C VAL A 384 -1.71 -18.40 16.52
N ASN A 385 -2.71 -17.84 15.85
CA ASN A 385 -3.78 -17.07 16.48
C ASN A 385 -4.79 -18.00 17.16
N HIS A 386 -5.23 -17.63 18.37
CA HIS A 386 -6.27 -18.33 19.10
C HIS A 386 -7.35 -17.37 19.62
N ARG A 387 -8.62 -17.61 19.24
CA ARG A 387 -9.79 -17.01 19.94
C ARG A 387 -10.37 -18.06 20.90
N ILE A 388 -10.25 -17.80 22.20
CA ILE A 388 -10.50 -18.73 23.30
C ILE A 388 -11.99 -18.74 23.65
N ALA A 389 -12.64 -19.90 23.61
CA ALA A 389 -14.05 -20.04 23.98
C ALA A 389 -14.23 -20.05 25.52
N PRO A 390 -15.41 -19.70 26.06
CA PRO A 390 -15.59 -19.49 27.51
C PRO A 390 -15.35 -20.70 28.42
N GLN A 391 -15.33 -21.92 27.86
CA GLN A 391 -14.99 -23.15 28.58
C GLN A 391 -13.47 -23.41 28.71
N ASP A 392 -12.65 -22.69 27.96
CA ASP A 392 -11.20 -22.89 27.83
C ASP A 392 -10.44 -21.69 28.44
N SER A 393 -9.11 -21.76 28.53
CA SER A 393 -8.27 -20.70 29.10
C SER A 393 -6.94 -20.55 28.38
N ILE A 394 -6.24 -19.41 28.58
CA ILE A 394 -4.89 -19.17 28.03
C ILE A 394 -3.93 -20.29 28.45
N THR A 395 -3.97 -20.69 29.73
CA THR A 395 -3.18 -21.83 30.25
C THR A 395 -3.52 -23.14 29.55
N ALA A 396 -4.81 -23.41 29.28
CA ALA A 396 -5.22 -24.60 28.55
C ALA A 396 -4.75 -24.58 27.08
N VAL A 397 -4.72 -23.40 26.44
CA VAL A 397 -4.16 -23.22 25.09
C VAL A 397 -2.65 -23.50 25.08
N LYS A 398 -1.89 -22.84 25.96
CA LYS A 398 -0.44 -23.08 26.13
C LYS A 398 -0.17 -24.56 26.40
N ALA A 399 -0.91 -25.21 27.31
CA ALA A 399 -0.76 -26.63 27.62
C ALA A 399 -1.11 -27.57 26.46
N ASN A 400 -2.16 -27.26 25.69
CA ASN A 400 -2.54 -28.08 24.53
C ASN A 400 -1.44 -28.04 23.47
N ILE A 401 -0.87 -26.88 23.16
CA ILE A 401 0.23 -26.77 22.18
C ILE A 401 1.42 -27.63 22.62
N LEU A 402 1.87 -27.50 23.88
CA LEU A 402 2.98 -28.30 24.42
C LEU A 402 2.69 -29.81 24.36
N LYS A 403 1.44 -30.22 24.63
CA LYS A 403 0.99 -31.60 24.47
C LYS A 403 1.02 -32.06 23.01
N GLN A 404 0.57 -31.23 22.06
CA GLN A 404 0.53 -31.60 20.64
C GLN A 404 1.92 -31.70 20.02
N ILE A 405 2.86 -30.82 20.38
CA ILE A 405 4.23 -30.85 19.84
C ILE A 405 5.13 -31.91 20.52
N LYS A 406 4.76 -32.43 21.70
CA LYS A 406 5.57 -33.41 22.44
C LYS A 406 6.05 -34.64 21.64
N PRO A 407 5.24 -35.27 20.77
CA PRO A 407 5.71 -36.37 19.91
C PRO A 407 6.79 -35.94 18.91
N ILE A 408 6.71 -34.71 18.41
CA ILE A 408 7.65 -34.13 17.43
C ILE A 408 8.96 -33.77 18.14
N VAL A 409 8.86 -33.13 19.31
CA VAL A 409 10.00 -32.85 20.20
C VAL A 409 10.75 -34.14 20.53
N LYS A 410 10.05 -35.22 20.90
CA LYS A 410 10.67 -36.54 21.11
C LYS A 410 11.28 -37.14 19.83
N LYS A 411 10.59 -37.04 18.67
CA LYS A 411 11.08 -37.58 17.39
C LYS A 411 12.39 -36.93 16.93
N PHE A 412 12.58 -35.63 17.20
CA PHE A 412 13.70 -34.84 16.70
C PHE A 412 14.74 -34.44 17.76
N GLY A 413 14.58 -34.87 19.01
CA GLY A 413 15.52 -34.56 20.09
C GLY A 413 15.63 -33.06 20.41
N LEU A 414 14.51 -32.32 20.31
CA LEU A 414 14.52 -30.87 20.46
C LEU A 414 14.55 -30.45 21.95
N THR A 415 15.38 -29.45 22.27
CA THR A 415 15.30 -28.71 23.55
C THR A 415 14.14 -27.71 23.46
N VAL A 416 13.33 -27.57 24.52
CA VAL A 416 12.16 -26.65 24.51
C VAL A 416 12.31 -25.56 25.58
N LYS A 417 12.09 -24.30 25.18
CA LYS A 417 11.99 -23.13 26.07
C LYS A 417 10.61 -22.51 25.90
N ALA A 418 9.66 -22.92 26.74
CA ALA A 418 8.27 -22.47 26.63
C ALA A 418 7.92 -21.43 27.71
N PHE A 419 7.40 -20.27 27.27
CA PHE A 419 6.71 -19.25 28.08
C PHE A 419 7.46 -18.84 29.36
N GLN A 420 8.80 -18.79 29.30
CA GLN A 420 9.65 -18.54 30.46
C GLN A 420 9.45 -17.12 31.00
N GLY A 421 8.97 -17.01 32.24
CA GLY A 421 8.66 -15.73 32.88
C GLY A 421 7.32 -15.10 32.48
N GLU A 422 6.50 -15.79 31.69
CA GLU A 422 5.17 -15.30 31.31
C GLU A 422 4.07 -15.69 32.33
N GLU A 423 3.04 -14.86 32.43
CA GLU A 423 1.82 -15.24 33.13
C GLU A 423 1.06 -16.38 32.42
N HIS A 424 0.21 -17.07 33.19
CA HIS A 424 -0.58 -18.22 32.73
C HIS A 424 0.22 -19.41 32.16
N ASN A 425 1.53 -19.48 32.41
CA ASN A 425 2.37 -20.60 32.01
C ASN A 425 1.88 -21.92 32.66
N PRO A 426 1.62 -23.00 31.90
CA PRO A 426 1.20 -24.28 32.46
C PRO A 426 2.34 -25.03 33.15
N ASP A 427 2.00 -25.74 34.24
CA ASP A 427 2.85 -26.77 34.86
C ASP A 427 2.99 -27.96 33.89
N PHE A 428 3.97 -27.88 32.98
CA PHE A 428 4.20 -28.91 31.95
C PHE A 428 5.69 -29.22 31.81
N GLU A 429 6.07 -30.45 32.16
CA GLU A 429 7.43 -30.94 32.00
C GLU A 429 7.56 -31.89 30.80
N PHE A 430 8.57 -31.66 29.97
CA PHE A 430 9.08 -32.63 29.01
C PHE A 430 9.96 -33.63 29.78
N GLY A 431 9.33 -34.53 30.55
CA GLY A 431 10.03 -35.47 31.43
C GLY A 431 11.11 -36.29 30.71
N GLU A 432 12.24 -36.48 31.40
CA GLU A 432 13.40 -37.23 30.91
C GLU A 432 13.08 -38.72 30.78
N THR A 433 13.04 -39.23 29.54
CA THR A 433 13.54 -40.58 29.17
C THR A 433 13.37 -40.81 27.66
N PHE A 434 14.48 -41.19 27.03
CA PHE A 434 14.49 -41.74 25.68
C PHE A 434 14.20 -43.24 25.77
N ASP A 435 13.51 -43.78 24.76
CA ASP A 435 13.17 -45.20 24.66
C ASP A 435 13.30 -45.59 23.19
N ASP A 436 14.13 -46.58 22.91
CA ASP A 436 14.89 -46.73 21.66
C ASP A 436 14.10 -47.47 20.56
N GLY A 437 12.86 -47.02 20.33
CA GLY A 437 11.86 -47.72 19.54
C GLY A 437 11.68 -47.26 18.08
N VAL A 438 12.63 -46.52 17.48
CA VAL A 438 12.51 -46.00 16.12
C VAL A 438 13.75 -46.32 15.27
N ILE A 439 13.51 -46.72 14.03
CA ILE A 439 14.51 -47.22 13.07
C ILE A 439 15.62 -46.18 12.85
N ASN A 440 16.85 -46.53 13.24
CA ASN A 440 18.02 -45.68 13.03
C ASN A 440 18.34 -45.51 11.53
N PRO A 441 18.56 -44.27 11.04
CA PRO A 441 19.28 -44.07 9.78
C PRO A 441 20.73 -44.57 9.90
N MET A 442 21.42 -44.72 8.76
CA MET A 442 22.75 -45.35 8.68
C MET A 442 23.90 -44.53 9.32
N TYR A 443 23.58 -43.38 9.91
CA TYR A 443 24.45 -42.50 10.69
C TYR A 443 23.59 -41.72 11.69
N GLU A 444 24.13 -41.40 12.88
CA GLU A 444 23.44 -40.57 13.86
C GLU A 444 23.27 -39.13 13.34
N VAL A 445 22.08 -38.55 13.54
CA VAL A 445 21.75 -37.18 13.13
C VAL A 445 21.39 -36.35 14.34
N GLU A 446 22.29 -35.44 14.73
CA GLU A 446 22.08 -34.49 15.82
C GLU A 446 21.61 -33.15 15.25
N TYR A 447 20.31 -32.86 15.41
CA TYR A 447 19.71 -31.59 14.96
C TYR A 447 20.11 -30.38 15.82
N ASN A 448 20.58 -30.62 17.05
CA ASN A 448 20.86 -29.61 18.09
C ASN A 448 19.75 -28.54 18.21
N GLY A 449 18.50 -28.97 18.06
CA GLY A 449 17.38 -28.06 17.86
C GLY A 449 16.87 -27.45 19.16
N THR A 450 16.67 -26.13 19.18
CA THR A 450 15.97 -25.43 20.27
C THR A 450 14.67 -24.83 19.76
N LEU A 451 13.55 -25.24 20.35
CA LEU A 451 12.22 -24.70 20.11
C LEU A 451 11.87 -23.69 21.21
N VAL A 452 11.64 -22.43 20.84
CA VAL A 452 11.22 -21.36 21.75
C VAL A 452 9.73 -21.07 21.52
N LEU A 453 8.95 -21.01 22.59
CA LEU A 453 7.53 -20.62 22.53
C LEU A 453 7.29 -19.40 23.40
N THR A 454 6.66 -18.38 22.82
CA THR A 454 6.25 -17.15 23.52
C THR A 454 4.82 -16.79 23.19
N SER A 455 4.16 -15.96 24.02
CA SER A 455 2.82 -15.46 23.74
C SER A 455 2.73 -13.94 23.64
N SER A 456 1.83 -13.45 22.78
CA SER A 456 1.52 -12.03 22.66
C SER A 456 0.01 -11.76 22.70
N GLN A 457 -0.33 -10.51 23.01
CA GLN A 457 -1.70 -9.99 23.11
C GLN A 457 -2.68 -10.83 23.97
N PRO A 458 -2.28 -11.38 25.14
CA PRO A 458 -3.17 -12.20 25.97
C PRO A 458 -4.36 -11.37 26.47
N THR A 459 -5.55 -11.73 26.04
CA THR A 459 -6.83 -11.15 26.52
C THR A 459 -7.66 -12.29 27.10
N GLN A 460 -8.09 -12.18 28.36
CA GLN A 460 -8.98 -13.19 28.95
C GLN A 460 -10.39 -13.08 28.36
N VAL A 461 -11.16 -14.18 28.44
CA VAL A 461 -12.60 -14.17 28.11
C VAL A 461 -13.28 -13.15 29.03
N THR A 462 -14.10 -12.25 28.48
CA THR A 462 -14.72 -11.19 29.29
C THR A 462 -15.78 -11.76 30.23
N PRO A 463 -16.08 -11.12 31.37
CA PRO A 463 -17.28 -11.43 32.15
C PRO A 463 -18.56 -11.37 31.30
N ILE A 464 -19.57 -12.17 31.67
CA ILE A 464 -20.91 -12.09 31.06
C ILE A 464 -21.63 -10.87 31.63
N SER A 465 -21.98 -9.91 30.78
CA SER A 465 -22.76 -8.74 31.18
C SER A 465 -24.21 -9.12 31.53
N PRO A 466 -24.86 -8.45 32.50
CA PRO A 466 -26.22 -8.81 32.94
C PRO A 466 -27.25 -8.78 31.81
N THR A 467 -27.99 -9.89 31.61
CA THR A 467 -29.14 -9.96 30.69
C THR A 467 -30.47 -9.86 31.42
N THR A 468 -30.48 -9.22 32.60
CA THR A 468 -31.66 -8.99 33.46
C THR A 468 -31.43 -7.74 34.32
N GLY A 469 -32.52 -7.18 34.88
CA GLY A 469 -32.46 -6.04 35.79
C GLY A 469 -32.58 -4.67 35.10
N PRO A 470 -32.57 -3.55 35.85
CA PRO A 470 -33.02 -2.25 35.36
C PRO A 470 -32.26 -1.73 34.12
N VAL A 471 -30.94 -1.92 34.05
CA VAL A 471 -30.12 -1.47 32.91
C VAL A 471 -30.43 -2.28 31.65
N TRP A 472 -30.48 -3.60 31.76
CA TRP A 472 -30.88 -4.47 30.65
C TRP A 472 -32.31 -4.17 30.19
N ASN A 473 -33.24 -3.93 31.11
CA ASN A 473 -34.64 -3.62 30.77
C ASN A 473 -34.77 -2.34 29.94
N VAL A 474 -33.99 -1.29 30.25
CA VAL A 474 -33.97 -0.06 29.43
C VAL A 474 -33.33 -0.32 28.06
N PHE A 475 -32.20 -1.04 28.02
CA PHE A 475 -31.51 -1.37 26.78
C PHE A 475 -32.37 -2.24 25.84
N SER A 476 -32.80 -3.40 26.30
CA SER A 476 -33.68 -4.33 25.56
C SER A 476 -35.08 -3.79 25.29
N GLY A 477 -35.63 -2.94 26.16
CA GLY A 477 -36.89 -2.24 25.95
C GLY A 477 -36.80 -1.18 24.84
N THR A 478 -35.65 -0.50 24.73
CA THR A 478 -35.34 0.40 23.60
C THR A 478 -35.23 -0.39 22.30
N ILE A 479 -34.50 -1.52 22.29
CA ILE A 479 -34.40 -2.39 21.12
C ILE A 479 -35.79 -2.82 20.63
N GLN A 480 -36.67 -3.24 21.54
CA GLN A 480 -38.06 -3.59 21.18
C GLN A 480 -38.85 -2.43 20.59
N HIS A 481 -38.66 -1.20 21.09
CA HIS A 481 -39.34 -0.01 20.56
C HIS A 481 -38.82 0.37 19.17
N THR A 482 -37.52 0.63 19.02
CA THR A 482 -36.94 1.15 17.77
C THR A 482 -37.24 0.21 16.60
N PHE A 483 -37.03 -1.11 16.80
CA PHE A 483 -37.16 -2.13 15.75
C PHE A 483 -38.55 -2.77 15.63
N ALA A 484 -39.58 -2.26 16.33
CA ALA A 484 -40.95 -2.77 16.22
C ALA A 484 -41.51 -2.67 14.79
N PHE A 485 -42.23 -3.68 14.31
CA PHE A 485 -42.83 -3.71 12.98
C PHE A 485 -44.22 -4.34 13.00
N ASP A 486 -45.05 -3.99 12.01
CA ASP A 486 -46.47 -4.35 11.99
C ASP A 486 -46.66 -5.88 11.94
N GLY A 487 -47.44 -6.41 12.88
CA GLY A 487 -47.71 -7.84 13.02
C GLY A 487 -46.54 -8.68 13.55
N GLY A 488 -45.41 -8.07 13.89
CA GLY A 488 -44.20 -8.74 14.34
C GLY A 488 -43.88 -8.61 15.83
N LYS A 489 -42.86 -9.37 16.25
CA LYS A 489 -42.26 -9.35 17.59
C LYS A 489 -40.75 -9.10 17.47
N VAL A 490 -40.19 -8.31 18.38
CA VAL A 490 -38.73 -8.15 18.54
C VAL A 490 -38.28 -8.92 19.77
N VAL A 491 -37.25 -9.77 19.64
CA VAL A 491 -36.70 -10.62 20.69
C VAL A 491 -35.24 -10.22 20.96
N PRO A 492 -34.99 -9.30 21.90
CA PRO A 492 -33.63 -8.98 22.36
C PRO A 492 -33.09 -10.10 23.25
N VAL A 493 -32.00 -10.74 22.84
CA VAL A 493 -31.30 -11.76 23.66
C VAL A 493 -29.79 -11.63 23.52
N GLY A 494 -29.09 -11.60 24.65
CA GLY A 494 -27.64 -11.46 24.68
C GLY A 494 -26.92 -12.68 24.10
N GLU A 495 -25.94 -12.45 23.24
CA GLU A 495 -25.08 -13.47 22.61
C GLU A 495 -23.60 -13.32 22.99
N LEU A 496 -22.76 -14.24 22.51
CA LEU A 496 -21.31 -14.17 22.52
C LEU A 496 -20.78 -13.68 21.16
N MET A 497 -19.75 -12.83 21.16
CA MET A 497 -19.01 -12.43 19.96
C MET A 497 -17.67 -13.18 19.85
N THR A 498 -17.21 -13.42 18.61
CA THR A 498 -15.94 -14.12 18.34
C THR A 498 -14.72 -13.19 18.30
N GLY A 499 -14.90 -11.93 17.92
CA GLY A 499 -13.89 -10.88 17.97
C GLY A 499 -13.73 -10.28 19.37
N ASN A 500 -12.85 -9.29 19.46
CA ASN A 500 -12.66 -8.42 20.62
C ASN A 500 -12.76 -6.97 20.14
N THR A 501 -13.17 -6.08 21.03
CA THR A 501 -13.34 -4.63 20.79
C THR A 501 -12.60 -3.82 21.86
N ASP A 502 -12.63 -2.50 21.74
CA ASP A 502 -12.10 -1.56 22.73
C ASP A 502 -12.68 -1.78 24.14
N THR A 503 -13.90 -2.32 24.28
CA THR A 503 -14.52 -2.71 25.56
C THR A 503 -13.64 -3.48 26.55
N ARG A 504 -12.65 -4.27 26.09
CA ARG A 504 -11.74 -5.01 26.98
C ARG A 504 -10.93 -4.09 27.90
N HIS A 505 -10.76 -2.83 27.50
CA HIS A 505 -10.06 -1.78 28.27
C HIS A 505 -11.00 -1.04 29.24
N TYR A 506 -12.31 -1.33 29.20
CA TYR A 506 -13.34 -0.64 30.00
C TYR A 506 -14.01 -1.51 31.08
N LEU A 507 -13.54 -2.75 31.28
CA LEU A 507 -14.16 -3.73 32.19
C LEU A 507 -14.32 -3.27 33.65
N ASN A 508 -13.46 -2.35 34.12
CA ASN A 508 -13.51 -1.77 35.46
C ASN A 508 -14.61 -0.70 35.64
N LEU A 509 -15.12 -0.13 34.54
CA LEU A 509 -16.04 1.02 34.58
C LEU A 509 -17.49 0.63 34.84
N THR A 510 -17.92 -0.58 34.46
CA THR A 510 -19.26 -1.13 34.75
C THR A 510 -19.35 -2.61 34.38
N PRO A 511 -20.19 -3.42 35.05
CA PRO A 511 -20.51 -4.77 34.56
C PRO A 511 -21.49 -4.78 33.38
N ASN A 512 -22.13 -3.65 33.06
CA ASN A 512 -23.14 -3.53 32.00
C ASN A 512 -22.49 -3.13 30.66
N ILE A 513 -21.77 -4.05 30.03
CA ILE A 513 -21.02 -3.80 28.78
C ILE A 513 -21.61 -4.60 27.63
N TYR A 514 -22.24 -3.89 26.70
CA TYR A 514 -22.89 -4.46 25.52
C TYR A 514 -22.12 -4.07 24.25
N ARG A 515 -22.14 -4.96 23.27
CA ARG A 515 -21.41 -4.84 22.01
C ARG A 515 -22.37 -5.09 20.87
N TRP A 516 -22.83 -4.03 20.21
CA TRP A 516 -23.90 -4.15 19.23
C TRP A 516 -24.00 -2.97 18.28
N VAL A 517 -23.64 -3.21 17.03
CA VAL A 517 -24.13 -2.44 15.88
C VAL A 517 -25.40 -3.13 15.37
N PRO A 518 -26.56 -2.45 15.35
CA PRO A 518 -27.82 -3.02 14.85
C PRO A 518 -27.85 -3.09 13.32
N ALA A 519 -27.05 -3.99 12.75
CA ALA A 519 -27.07 -4.31 11.33
C ALA A 519 -28.00 -5.50 11.04
N ARG A 520 -28.88 -5.37 10.05
CA ARG A 520 -29.66 -6.52 9.55
C ARG A 520 -28.76 -7.53 8.85
N LYS A 521 -29.07 -8.83 8.99
CA LYS A 521 -28.30 -9.92 8.38
C LYS A 521 -28.11 -9.70 6.87
N GLY A 522 -26.87 -9.44 6.46
CA GLY A 522 -26.51 -9.18 5.07
C GLY A 522 -26.56 -7.72 4.63
N HIS A 523 -26.80 -6.76 5.54
CA HIS A 523 -26.76 -5.30 5.30
C HIS A 523 -25.40 -4.66 5.64
N THR A 524 -24.48 -5.40 6.23
CA THR A 524 -23.05 -5.08 6.36
C THR A 524 -22.24 -6.20 5.72
N LEU A 525 -21.31 -5.87 4.83
CA LEU A 525 -20.58 -6.85 4.02
C LEU A 525 -19.10 -6.50 3.91
N ASN A 526 -18.29 -7.54 3.82
CA ASN A 526 -16.85 -7.46 3.50
C ASN A 526 -15.98 -6.66 4.49
N ILE A 527 -16.36 -6.67 5.77
CA ILE A 527 -15.49 -6.22 6.89
C ILE A 527 -14.07 -6.83 6.76
N HIS A 528 -13.06 -6.01 7.01
CA HIS A 528 -11.62 -6.26 6.86
C HIS A 528 -11.15 -6.71 5.46
N THR A 529 -12.02 -6.77 4.44
CA THR A 529 -11.64 -7.21 3.09
C THR A 529 -12.06 -6.21 2.01
N VAL A 530 -11.93 -6.61 0.75
CA VAL A 530 -12.21 -5.80 -0.44
C VAL A 530 -13.72 -5.56 -0.59
N ASP A 531 -14.10 -4.37 -1.05
CA ASP A 531 -15.50 -3.99 -1.25
C ASP A 531 -16.34 -3.99 0.04
N GLU A 532 -15.72 -3.58 1.15
CA GLU A 532 -16.44 -3.25 2.39
C GLU A 532 -17.53 -2.20 2.12
N ARG A 533 -18.73 -2.46 2.63
CA ARG A 533 -19.91 -1.61 2.43
C ARG A 533 -20.99 -1.81 3.48
N VAL A 534 -21.73 -0.74 3.76
CA VAL A 534 -22.94 -0.73 4.59
C VAL A 534 -24.16 -0.32 3.77
N ASP A 535 -25.30 -0.96 4.03
CA ASP A 535 -26.60 -0.51 3.54
C ASP A 535 -27.06 0.72 4.34
N MET A 536 -27.33 1.83 3.65
CA MET A 536 -27.61 3.09 4.31
C MET A 536 -29.00 3.18 4.97
N GLU A 537 -29.93 2.25 4.68
CA GLU A 537 -31.15 2.10 5.48
C GLU A 537 -30.80 1.48 6.84
N SER A 538 -29.93 0.46 6.87
CA SER A 538 -29.44 -0.13 8.12
C SER A 538 -28.59 0.86 8.94
N HIS A 539 -27.88 1.79 8.30
CA HIS A 539 -27.26 2.92 8.97
C HIS A 539 -28.31 3.83 9.63
N LEU A 540 -29.40 4.20 8.93
CA LEU A 540 -30.48 5.03 9.51
C LEU A 540 -31.18 4.35 10.70
N GLU A 541 -31.37 3.04 10.66
CA GLU A 541 -31.84 2.26 11.80
C GLU A 541 -30.85 2.32 12.99
N THR A 542 -29.55 2.31 12.71
CA THR A 542 -28.49 2.48 13.70
C THR A 542 -28.52 3.88 14.35
N VAL A 543 -28.69 4.95 13.56
CA VAL A 543 -28.87 6.31 14.11
C VAL A 543 -30.13 6.39 14.99
N SER A 544 -31.22 5.77 14.53
CA SER A 544 -32.51 5.73 15.24
C SER A 544 -32.37 5.05 16.61
N PHE A 545 -31.67 3.92 16.66
CA PHE A 545 -31.42 3.20 17.90
C PHE A 545 -30.60 4.01 18.90
N TYR A 546 -29.49 4.62 18.49
CA TYR A 546 -28.70 5.46 19.39
C TYR A 546 -29.48 6.67 19.91
N TYR A 547 -30.33 7.28 19.08
CA TYR A 547 -31.18 8.40 19.47
C TYR A 547 -32.20 8.00 20.56
N ASP A 548 -32.93 6.90 20.35
CA ASP A 548 -33.89 6.39 21.35
C ASP A 548 -33.19 5.87 22.61
N LEU A 549 -32.02 5.23 22.47
CA LEU A 549 -31.23 4.74 23.60
C LEU A 549 -30.80 5.87 24.53
N ILE A 550 -30.27 6.97 23.98
CA ILE A 550 -29.88 8.15 24.76
C ILE A 550 -31.10 8.73 25.50
N ARG A 551 -32.23 8.90 24.81
CA ARG A 551 -33.49 9.42 25.40
C ARG A 551 -34.00 8.53 26.53
N ASN A 552 -34.08 7.23 26.30
CA ASN A 552 -34.57 6.26 27.29
C ASN A 552 -33.65 6.18 28.51
N PHE A 553 -32.33 6.19 28.34
CA PHE A 553 -31.42 6.22 29.48
C PHE A 553 -31.46 7.55 30.26
N ASP A 554 -31.67 8.68 29.58
CA ASP A 554 -31.84 10.00 30.21
C ASP A 554 -33.15 10.12 31.01
N ALA A 555 -34.23 9.53 30.49
CA ALA A 555 -35.51 9.45 31.19
C ALA A 555 -35.50 8.45 32.36
N SER A 556 -34.67 7.40 32.29
CA SER A 556 -34.63 6.33 33.30
C SER A 556 -33.83 6.67 34.56
N LYS A 557 -34.24 6.08 35.68
CA LYS A 557 -33.46 6.03 36.94
C LYS A 557 -32.52 4.82 37.03
N ALA A 558 -32.34 4.06 35.95
CA ALA A 558 -31.51 2.85 35.97
C ALA A 558 -30.06 3.19 36.34
N ALA A 559 -29.46 2.36 37.22
CA ALA A 559 -28.13 2.59 37.78
C ALA A 559 -27.95 3.97 38.46
N SER A 560 -28.85 4.28 39.41
CA SER A 560 -28.66 5.42 40.31
C SER A 560 -27.55 5.16 41.33
N THR A 561 -26.94 6.21 41.88
CA THR A 561 -25.89 6.10 42.91
C THR A 561 -26.44 5.85 44.33
N VAL A 562 -27.76 5.74 44.48
CA VAL A 562 -28.45 5.64 45.79
C VAL A 562 -28.90 4.20 46.14
N GLU A 563 -28.93 3.29 45.17
CA GLU A 563 -29.36 1.89 45.35
C GLU A 563 -28.27 0.98 45.99
N THR A 564 -27.78 1.32 47.19
CA THR A 564 -27.06 0.38 48.07
C THR A 564 -27.37 0.61 49.56
N ALA A 565 -28.66 0.56 49.93
CA ALA A 565 -29.06 0.73 51.34
C ALA A 565 -30.26 -0.12 51.81
N GLU A 566 -30.70 -1.17 51.08
CA GLU A 566 -31.76 -2.07 51.60
C GLU A 566 -31.86 -3.44 50.88
N THR A 567 -30.89 -4.34 51.10
CA THR A 567 -31.17 -5.80 51.06
C THR A 567 -30.18 -6.55 51.94
N THR A 568 -30.68 -7.32 52.92
CA THR A 568 -29.87 -8.01 53.93
C THR A 568 -29.72 -9.52 53.67
N MET A 569 -28.66 -10.09 54.25
CA MET A 569 -28.34 -11.51 54.48
C MET A 569 -27.40 -12.22 53.47
N PRO A 570 -26.62 -13.23 53.92
CA PRO A 570 -25.81 -13.24 55.14
C PRO A 570 -24.35 -13.66 54.86
N ILE A 571 -23.39 -13.06 55.58
CA ILE A 571 -21.97 -13.43 55.44
C ILE A 571 -21.63 -14.61 56.36
N LEU A 572 -21.07 -15.68 55.79
CA LEU A 572 -20.37 -16.75 56.51
C LEU A 572 -18.86 -16.68 56.21
N PRO A 573 -17.97 -16.78 57.21
CA PRO A 573 -16.55 -16.43 57.05
C PRO A 573 -15.66 -17.63 56.74
N ILE A 574 -14.56 -17.39 56.01
CA ILE A 574 -13.44 -18.32 55.84
C ILE A 574 -12.13 -17.54 56.16
N PRO A 575 -11.13 -18.15 56.83
CA PRO A 575 -10.28 -17.40 57.76
C PRO A 575 -8.90 -17.00 57.23
N THR A 576 -8.33 -15.96 57.84
CA THR A 576 -6.91 -15.61 57.78
C THR A 576 -6.09 -16.27 58.89
N PRO A 577 -4.83 -16.65 58.60
CA PRO A 577 -3.70 -16.33 59.46
C PRO A 577 -2.59 -15.63 58.65
N SER A 578 -2.20 -14.38 58.97
CA SER A 578 -1.06 -14.02 59.85
C SER A 578 0.33 -14.14 59.16
N SER A 579 1.32 -13.26 59.32
CA SER A 579 1.50 -12.18 60.31
C SER A 579 2.49 -11.08 59.86
N SER A 580 2.24 -9.84 60.33
CA SER A 580 3.19 -8.78 60.78
C SER A 580 4.59 -8.63 60.14
N PHE A 581 5.05 -7.42 59.80
CA PHE A 581 5.51 -6.45 60.82
C PHE A 581 5.43 -4.96 60.40
N GLN A 582 5.17 -4.08 61.36
CA GLN A 582 5.23 -2.62 61.22
C GLN A 582 6.63 -2.06 61.57
N ILE A 583 6.93 -0.81 61.20
CA ILE A 583 7.15 0.33 62.13
C ILE A 583 7.47 1.62 61.36
N GLY A 584 6.73 2.70 61.67
CA GLY A 584 7.05 4.14 61.75
C GLY A 584 8.14 4.85 60.90
N LEU A 585 8.26 6.19 60.91
CA LEU A 585 7.35 7.27 61.37
C LEU A 585 7.92 8.63 60.86
N ARG A 586 7.05 9.58 60.47
CA ARG A 586 7.25 11.05 60.42
C ARG A 586 8.31 11.69 59.50
N ALA A 587 7.74 12.39 58.51
CA ALA A 587 8.07 13.73 58.01
C ALA A 587 8.98 14.67 58.85
N VAL A 588 9.72 15.52 58.12
CA VAL A 588 10.18 16.85 58.57
C VAL A 588 9.74 17.91 57.55
N ILE A 589 9.08 18.95 58.04
CA ILE A 589 8.73 20.18 57.29
C ILE A 589 9.67 21.30 57.76
N ARG A 590 10.26 22.07 56.84
CA ARG A 590 10.42 23.53 57.02
C ARG A 590 10.79 24.27 55.74
N ALA A 591 10.13 25.42 55.55
CA ALA A 591 10.43 26.41 54.52
C ALA A 591 11.41 27.48 55.02
N SER A 592 12.02 28.23 54.10
CA SER A 592 12.34 29.65 54.28
C SER A 592 12.57 30.32 52.92
N GLU A 593 12.33 31.64 52.84
CA GLU A 593 12.15 32.39 51.61
C GLU A 593 13.33 33.32 51.26
N THR A 594 13.43 33.66 49.97
CA THR A 594 13.94 34.94 49.39
C THR A 594 15.35 35.46 49.73
N CYS A 595 16.11 35.76 48.66
CA CYS A 595 16.58 37.14 48.46
C CYS A 595 16.70 37.50 46.97
N ILE A 596 16.59 38.79 46.66
CA ILE A 596 16.39 39.37 45.32
C ILE A 596 17.55 40.32 44.98
N VAL A 597 18.05 40.30 43.74
CA VAL A 597 18.46 41.52 43.01
C VAL A 597 18.12 41.37 41.52
N ALA A 598 17.56 42.40 40.92
CA ALA A 598 17.17 42.47 39.52
C ALA A 598 17.91 43.58 38.76
N VAL A 599 18.21 43.31 37.47
CA VAL A 599 18.05 44.15 36.26
C VAL A 599 18.36 45.67 36.34
N PRO A 600 18.93 46.27 35.27
CA PRO A 600 18.11 47.26 34.56
C PRO A 600 18.14 47.14 33.04
N THR A 601 16.97 47.33 32.42
CA THR A 601 16.77 47.59 30.99
C THR A 601 16.61 49.09 30.73
N ALA A 602 16.91 49.57 29.50
CA ALA A 602 16.13 50.59 28.79
C ALA A 602 16.81 51.06 27.48
N ARG A 603 16.07 51.06 26.36
CA ARG A 603 15.51 52.30 25.77
C ARG A 603 14.52 52.00 24.61
N VAL A 604 13.78 53.04 24.23
CA VAL A 604 12.46 53.01 23.57
C VAL A 604 12.54 53.55 22.13
N PHE A 605 11.42 53.40 21.40
CA PHE A 605 10.96 54.05 20.15
C PHE A 605 11.14 53.24 18.85
N SER A 606 10.26 53.24 17.83
CA SER A 606 8.81 53.53 17.62
C SER A 606 8.61 53.84 16.12
N THR A 607 7.47 53.40 15.54
CA THR A 607 6.76 54.00 14.37
C THR A 607 7.33 53.99 12.92
N SER A 608 6.56 53.36 12.03
CA SER A 608 5.98 53.91 10.75
C SER A 608 6.65 53.75 9.36
N ARG A 609 5.88 53.08 8.49
CA ARG A 609 5.49 53.37 7.07
C ARG A 609 6.52 53.59 5.92
N ILE A 610 6.40 52.70 4.91
CA ILE A 610 6.20 52.93 3.46
C ILE A 610 6.86 54.17 2.78
N PHE A 611 7.77 53.98 1.79
CA PHE A 611 7.58 54.34 0.35
C PHE A 611 8.76 53.98 -0.57
N LEU A 612 8.50 53.88 -1.89
CA LEU A 612 9.46 53.57 -2.97
C LEU A 612 10.41 54.72 -3.33
N ARG A 613 11.63 54.40 -3.85
CA ARG A 613 12.12 54.86 -5.19
C ARG A 613 13.52 54.30 -5.59
N LYS A 614 13.70 54.03 -6.89
CA LYS A 614 14.99 53.94 -7.64
C LYS A 614 15.39 55.39 -8.12
N PRO A 615 16.51 55.71 -8.85
CA PRO A 615 17.42 54.84 -9.64
C PRO A 615 18.93 55.28 -9.80
N CYS A 616 19.63 54.61 -10.75
CA CYS A 616 20.73 55.08 -11.63
C CYS A 616 22.20 55.28 -11.16
N PHE A 617 23.02 54.26 -11.44
CA PHE A 617 24.16 54.20 -12.41
C PHE A 617 25.20 55.33 -12.63
N GLN A 618 26.48 54.89 -12.63
CA GLN A 618 27.60 55.22 -13.55
C GLN A 618 28.61 56.35 -13.24
N TYR A 619 29.91 56.00 -13.16
CA TYR A 619 30.95 56.48 -14.09
C TYR A 619 32.20 55.56 -14.08
N SER A 620 33.09 55.73 -15.06
CA SER A 620 34.16 54.78 -15.46
C SER A 620 35.59 55.34 -15.36
N THR A 621 36.60 54.46 -15.34
CA THR A 621 37.97 54.75 -15.84
C THR A 621 38.56 53.58 -16.66
N TRP A 622 39.41 53.93 -17.64
CA TRP A 622 40.22 53.04 -18.50
C TRP A 622 41.65 52.91 -17.88
N GLY A 623 42.57 52.01 -18.26
CA GLY A 623 42.68 50.99 -19.33
C GLY A 623 44.14 50.45 -19.37
N VAL A 624 44.55 49.75 -20.46
CA VAL A 624 45.90 49.11 -20.69
C VAL A 624 46.09 47.76 -19.96
N ALA A 625 46.43 46.61 -20.56
CA ALA A 625 46.65 46.19 -21.96
C ALA A 625 46.18 44.74 -22.26
N ARG A 626 46.14 44.36 -23.54
CA ARG A 626 45.94 43.02 -24.16
C ARG A 626 47.16 42.72 -25.07
N PRO A 627 47.42 41.52 -25.64
CA PRO A 627 46.54 40.36 -25.92
C PRO A 627 47.14 39.02 -25.37
N SER A 628 46.95 37.78 -25.86
CA SER A 628 46.28 37.23 -27.06
C SER A 628 45.73 35.79 -26.88
N HIS A 629 44.75 35.47 -27.73
CA HIS A 629 44.14 34.17 -28.03
C HIS A 629 45.00 33.23 -28.90
N ALA A 630 44.57 31.95 -28.93
CA ALA A 630 44.76 30.86 -29.93
C ALA A 630 45.61 29.68 -29.39
N LEU A 631 45.13 28.43 -29.24
CA LEU A 631 44.30 27.48 -30.02
C LEU A 631 44.97 26.77 -31.21
N PHE A 632 44.92 25.43 -31.12
CA PHE A 632 45.11 24.39 -32.16
C PHE A 632 46.49 24.15 -32.80
N LYS A 633 47.04 22.94 -32.59
CA LYS A 633 47.01 21.89 -33.63
C LYS A 633 47.40 20.47 -33.16
N SER A 634 46.83 19.53 -33.91
CA SER A 634 47.21 18.19 -34.41
C SER A 634 48.72 17.82 -34.52
N ARG A 635 49.19 16.58 -34.75
CA ARG A 635 48.61 15.40 -35.45
C ARG A 635 48.97 14.01 -34.85
N SER A 636 48.23 13.01 -35.34
CA SER A 636 48.39 11.53 -35.42
C SER A 636 49.48 11.10 -36.44
N PRO A 637 49.66 9.81 -36.87
CA PRO A 637 48.99 8.51 -36.59
C PRO A 637 49.98 7.39 -36.11
N SER A 638 49.62 6.12 -35.79
CA SER A 638 48.99 5.09 -36.65
C SER A 638 48.42 3.83 -35.96
N PHE A 639 47.20 3.47 -36.38
CA PHE A 639 46.60 2.11 -36.54
C PHE A 639 46.67 1.05 -35.41
N ILE A 640 45.52 0.86 -34.72
CA ILE A 640 44.64 -0.34 -34.69
C ILE A 640 43.46 -0.02 -33.73
N PRO A 641 42.22 -0.45 -33.98
CA PRO A 641 41.05 0.13 -33.30
C PRO A 641 40.80 -0.45 -31.90
N GLN A 642 40.65 0.42 -30.90
CA GLN A 642 39.90 0.12 -29.68
C GLN A 642 38.62 0.95 -29.63
N VAL A 643 37.50 0.28 -29.34
CA VAL A 643 36.21 0.92 -29.08
C VAL A 643 36.34 1.79 -27.83
N HIS A 644 35.95 3.05 -27.91
CA HIS A 644 35.93 3.96 -26.77
C HIS A 644 34.49 4.26 -26.35
N LEU A 645 34.03 3.55 -25.32
CA LEU A 645 32.85 3.90 -24.54
C LEU A 645 32.93 5.37 -24.10
N ARG A 646 31.88 6.14 -24.40
CA ARG A 646 31.69 7.52 -23.93
C ARG A 646 30.39 7.63 -23.15
N THR A 647 30.41 7.23 -21.89
CA THR A 647 29.30 7.46 -20.95
C THR A 647 29.27 8.90 -20.49
N ILE A 648 28.05 9.43 -20.35
CA ILE A 648 27.76 10.71 -19.71
C ILE A 648 27.18 10.41 -18.33
N PHE A 649 27.48 11.31 -17.38
CA PHE A 649 27.15 11.28 -15.94
C PHE A 649 28.21 10.68 -15.01
N THR A 650 28.26 11.33 -13.85
CA THR A 650 29.22 11.20 -12.76
C THR A 650 29.47 9.77 -12.29
N PHE A 651 30.71 9.47 -11.88
CA PHE A 651 31.04 8.28 -11.11
C PHE A 651 30.03 8.12 -9.97
N ARG A 652 29.27 7.03 -10.00
CA ARG A 652 28.34 6.61 -8.96
C ARG A 652 28.90 5.30 -8.41
N ALA A 653 29.14 5.24 -7.10
CA ALA A 653 29.46 3.99 -6.44
C ALA A 653 28.29 3.02 -6.65
N VAL A 654 28.59 1.76 -6.93
CA VAL A 654 27.56 0.73 -7.13
C VAL A 654 26.97 0.41 -5.75
N THR A 655 25.65 0.45 -5.60
CA THR A 655 24.96 0.33 -4.29
C THR A 655 23.90 -0.76 -4.23
N HIS A 656 23.61 -1.41 -5.36
CA HIS A 656 22.54 -2.41 -5.48
C HIS A 656 23.07 -3.72 -6.06
N TYR A 657 22.55 -4.85 -5.59
CA TYR A 657 22.97 -6.19 -6.00
C TYR A 657 22.79 -6.41 -7.52
N ILE A 658 21.68 -5.93 -8.08
CA ILE A 658 21.40 -5.99 -9.52
C ILE A 658 22.35 -5.16 -10.40
N ASP A 659 23.11 -4.24 -9.80
CA ASP A 659 24.12 -3.41 -10.47
C ASP A 659 25.55 -3.98 -10.27
N LEU A 660 25.69 -5.14 -9.63
CA LEU A 660 26.99 -5.79 -9.40
C LEU A 660 27.60 -6.23 -10.76
N PRO A 661 28.84 -5.83 -11.10
CA PRO A 661 29.41 -6.18 -12.40
C PRO A 661 29.76 -7.67 -12.52
N ASP A 662 29.58 -8.26 -13.72
CA ASP A 662 29.93 -9.66 -14.04
C ASP A 662 31.40 -10.04 -13.71
N TRP A 663 32.31 -9.06 -13.70
CA TRP A 663 33.72 -9.24 -13.36
C TRP A 663 34.02 -9.13 -11.85
N TYR A 664 33.03 -8.87 -11.01
CA TYR A 664 33.24 -8.66 -9.58
C TYR A 664 33.80 -9.90 -8.88
N GLU A 665 35.07 -9.82 -8.48
CA GLU A 665 35.68 -10.76 -7.54
C GLU A 665 35.90 -10.12 -6.17
N ASP A 666 35.57 -10.86 -5.11
CA ASP A 666 35.73 -10.42 -3.71
C ASP A 666 37.18 -10.09 -3.34
N ALA A 667 38.17 -10.64 -4.05
CA ALA A 667 39.58 -10.34 -3.83
C ALA A 667 40.00 -8.96 -4.36
N GLU A 668 39.34 -8.46 -5.40
CA GLU A 668 39.61 -7.15 -6.01
C GLU A 668 38.73 -6.05 -5.40
N GLY A 669 37.49 -6.40 -5.09
CA GLY A 669 36.51 -5.50 -4.47
C GLY A 669 35.92 -4.46 -5.43
N LEU A 670 35.02 -3.64 -4.90
CA LEU A 670 34.22 -2.70 -5.69
C LEU A 670 34.68 -1.25 -5.46
N PRO A 671 34.90 -0.45 -6.52
CA PRO A 671 35.35 0.94 -6.38
C PRO A 671 34.25 1.81 -5.75
N PHE A 672 34.57 2.41 -4.61
CA PHE A 672 33.64 3.21 -3.81
C PHE A 672 33.73 4.71 -4.07
N ARG A 673 34.77 5.16 -4.79
CA ARG A 673 34.99 6.55 -5.24
C ARG A 673 35.89 6.60 -6.48
N ARG A 674 35.94 7.74 -7.17
CA ARG A 674 36.62 7.91 -8.48
C ARG A 674 38.15 7.84 -8.40
N GLU A 675 38.75 8.27 -7.30
CA GLU A 675 40.21 8.34 -7.10
C GLU A 675 40.56 7.73 -5.75
N ASP A 676 41.61 6.92 -5.63
CA ASP A 676 41.96 6.25 -4.37
C ASP A 676 42.36 7.25 -3.25
N LEU A 677 42.16 6.86 -1.98
CA LEU A 677 42.53 7.67 -0.80
C LEU A 677 44.04 7.91 -0.75
N THR A 678 44.42 9.17 -0.57
CA THR A 678 45.81 9.56 -0.28
C THR A 678 46.20 9.14 1.13
N GLN A 679 47.51 8.95 1.38
CA GLN A 679 48.01 8.53 2.70
C GLN A 679 47.59 9.48 3.84
N ARG A 680 47.39 10.77 3.53
CA ARG A 680 46.91 11.76 4.51
C ARG A 680 45.43 11.58 4.87
N GLU A 681 44.62 11.06 3.97
CA GLU A 681 43.23 10.71 4.24
C GLU A 681 43.13 9.35 4.96
N THR A 682 43.91 8.34 4.53
CA THR A 682 43.88 7.01 5.19
C THR A 682 44.33 7.08 6.64
N ASN A 683 45.34 7.90 6.97
CA ASN A 683 45.77 8.12 8.36
C ASN A 683 44.70 8.80 9.25
N LYS A 684 43.68 9.45 8.68
CA LYS A 684 42.52 9.97 9.45
C LYS A 684 41.47 8.89 9.70
N ILE A 685 41.37 7.90 8.83
CA ILE A 685 40.37 6.83 8.90
C ILE A 685 40.89 5.68 9.78
N PHE A 686 42.16 5.30 9.60
CA PHE A 686 42.80 4.14 10.22
C PHE A 686 43.86 4.56 11.28
N PRO A 687 43.57 4.40 12.59
CA PRO A 687 44.53 4.73 13.66
C PRO A 687 45.83 3.91 13.63
N SER A 688 45.84 2.81 12.89
CA SER A 688 46.98 1.92 12.67
C SER A 688 48.01 2.45 11.66
N ASN A 689 47.77 3.61 11.02
CA ASN A 689 48.57 4.14 9.92
C ASN A 689 48.72 3.13 8.74
N LEU A 690 47.62 2.47 8.38
CA LEU A 690 47.58 1.51 7.27
C LEU A 690 48.04 2.18 5.95
N PRO A 691 48.98 1.58 5.19
CA PRO A 691 49.44 2.13 3.91
C PRO A 691 48.29 2.31 2.92
N ALA A 692 48.31 3.41 2.17
CA ALA A 692 47.22 3.82 1.29
C ALA A 692 46.75 2.74 0.30
N PRO A 693 47.62 1.94 -0.36
CA PRO A 693 47.18 0.85 -1.23
C PRO A 693 46.37 -0.22 -0.48
N GLY A 694 46.83 -0.62 0.71
CA GLY A 694 46.14 -1.62 1.54
C GLY A 694 44.83 -1.12 2.13
N ALA A 695 44.78 0.15 2.54
CA ALA A 695 43.57 0.80 3.03
C ALA A 695 42.49 0.92 1.93
N ASN A 696 42.88 1.31 0.71
CA ASN A 696 41.95 1.37 -0.41
C ASN A 696 41.46 -0.01 -0.85
N LEU A 697 42.34 -1.03 -0.87
CA LEU A 697 41.95 -2.41 -1.15
C LEU A 697 40.93 -2.93 -0.12
N LEU A 698 41.19 -2.74 1.18
CA LEU A 698 40.26 -3.14 2.24
C LEU A 698 38.88 -2.47 2.10
N LEU A 699 38.85 -1.18 1.77
CA LEU A 699 37.61 -0.44 1.53
C LEU A 699 36.88 -0.91 0.26
N LYS A 700 37.60 -1.27 -0.81
CA LYS A 700 37.00 -1.85 -2.03
C LYS A 700 36.38 -3.21 -1.74
N ILE A 701 37.12 -4.11 -1.08
CA ILE A 701 36.62 -5.45 -0.71
C ILE A 701 35.36 -5.32 0.15
N LEU A 702 35.40 -4.54 1.24
CA LEU A 702 34.25 -4.39 2.11
C LEU A 702 33.07 -3.67 1.44
N HIS A 703 33.30 -2.70 0.55
CA HIS A 703 32.22 -2.10 -0.24
C HIS A 703 31.56 -3.13 -1.16
N GLY A 704 32.37 -3.94 -1.85
CA GLY A 704 31.89 -5.06 -2.66
C GLY A 704 31.00 -6.00 -1.87
N ARG A 705 31.43 -6.41 -0.67
CA ARG A 705 30.64 -7.32 0.18
C ARG A 705 29.29 -6.76 0.64
N ARG A 706 29.22 -5.45 0.90
CA ARG A 706 27.95 -4.75 1.24
C ARG A 706 26.94 -4.82 0.08
N VAL A 707 27.43 -4.81 -1.16
CA VAL A 707 26.62 -4.79 -2.39
C VAL A 707 26.29 -6.20 -2.88
N ALA A 708 27.25 -7.12 -2.80
CA ALA A 708 27.09 -8.52 -3.16
C ALA A 708 26.33 -9.35 -2.10
N GLY A 709 25.96 -8.77 -0.95
CA GLY A 709 25.34 -9.51 0.16
C GLY A 709 26.25 -10.63 0.70
N THR A 710 27.55 -10.39 0.78
CA THR A 710 28.58 -11.39 1.19
C THR A 710 29.34 -11.00 2.46
N LEU A 711 28.88 -10.00 3.23
CA LEU A 711 29.58 -9.51 4.43
C LEU A 711 29.91 -10.62 5.44
N ASP A 712 28.92 -11.48 5.71
CA ASP A 712 28.99 -12.54 6.71
C ASP A 712 29.36 -13.91 6.12
N ASP A 713 29.80 -13.96 4.84
CA ASP A 713 30.19 -15.20 4.16
C ASP A 713 31.55 -15.73 4.68
N PRO A 714 31.59 -16.86 5.39
CA PRO A 714 32.83 -17.36 6.00
C PRO A 714 33.84 -17.86 4.96
N SER A 715 33.40 -18.23 3.74
CA SER A 715 34.30 -18.72 2.69
C SER A 715 35.21 -17.61 2.15
N LEU A 716 34.75 -16.37 2.23
CA LEU A 716 35.45 -15.17 1.74
C LEU A 716 36.36 -14.53 2.79
N ALA A 717 36.28 -14.93 4.07
CA ALA A 717 37.14 -14.42 5.15
C ALA A 717 38.65 -14.51 4.85
N ARG A 718 39.06 -15.42 3.95
CA ARG A 718 40.43 -15.54 3.44
C ARG A 718 41.00 -14.23 2.85
N ASN A 719 40.19 -13.42 2.16
CA ASN A 719 40.64 -12.23 1.45
C ASN A 719 40.87 -11.02 2.38
N THR A 720 40.20 -10.97 3.54
CA THR A 720 40.39 -9.91 4.56
C THR A 720 41.34 -10.32 5.68
N ARG A 721 41.73 -11.60 5.80
CA ARG A 721 42.57 -12.17 6.88
C ARG A 721 43.89 -11.43 7.14
N GLN A 722 44.47 -10.79 6.12
CA GLN A 722 45.71 -10.01 6.24
C GLN A 722 45.55 -8.66 6.97
N PHE A 723 44.33 -8.15 7.12
CA PHE A 723 44.03 -6.88 7.79
C PHE A 723 43.57 -7.10 9.23
N ARG A 724 43.98 -6.23 10.15
CA ARG A 724 43.56 -6.35 11.57
C ARG A 724 42.06 -6.15 11.69
N ILE A 725 41.41 -6.91 12.57
CA ILE A 725 39.96 -6.83 12.82
C ILE A 725 39.52 -5.40 13.19
N THR A 726 40.37 -4.65 13.90
CA THR A 726 40.14 -3.22 14.22
C THR A 726 40.04 -2.34 12.97
N ASP A 727 40.89 -2.59 11.98
CA ASP A 727 40.91 -1.83 10.73
C ASP A 727 39.71 -2.21 9.85
N GLN A 728 39.35 -3.50 9.80
CA GLN A 728 38.15 -3.98 9.09
C GLN A 728 36.87 -3.33 9.65
N LYS A 729 36.69 -3.31 10.97
CA LYS A 729 35.55 -2.65 11.63
C LYS A 729 35.50 -1.15 11.32
N ARG A 730 36.65 -0.47 11.33
CA ARG A 730 36.72 0.98 11.07
C ARG A 730 36.49 1.32 9.59
N ALA A 731 36.96 0.47 8.67
CA ALA A 731 36.65 0.56 7.24
C ALA A 731 35.15 0.41 6.97
N LEU A 732 34.51 -0.61 7.55
CA LEU A 732 33.06 -0.83 7.40
C LEU A 732 32.24 0.32 7.98
N GLN A 733 32.63 0.85 9.14
CA GLN A 733 31.98 2.02 9.73
C GLN A 733 32.08 3.26 8.82
N TYR A 734 33.28 3.55 8.29
CA TYR A 734 33.49 4.65 7.37
C TYR A 734 32.64 4.51 6.10
N LEU A 735 32.56 3.30 5.52
CA LEU A 735 31.73 3.03 4.34
C LEU A 735 30.23 3.20 4.62
N ARG A 736 29.74 2.76 5.78
CA ARG A 736 28.31 2.94 6.17
C ARG A 736 27.95 4.41 6.39
N GLU A 737 28.87 5.21 6.91
CA GLU A 737 28.69 6.65 7.12
C GLU A 737 28.73 7.47 5.81
N HIS A 738 29.53 7.06 4.82
CA HIS A 738 29.77 7.85 3.61
C HIS A 738 29.07 7.32 2.35
N ILE A 739 28.61 6.07 2.33
CA ILE A 739 27.97 5.43 1.16
C ILE A 739 26.75 4.62 1.63
N PRO A 740 25.52 5.08 1.33
CA PRO A 740 24.31 4.31 1.62
C PRO A 740 24.27 3.08 0.71
N VAL A 741 24.21 1.90 1.33
CA VAL A 741 23.99 0.60 0.68
C VAL A 741 22.94 -0.09 1.53
N ASP A 742 21.85 -0.54 0.89
CA ASP A 742 20.87 -1.39 1.56
C ASP A 742 21.41 -2.82 1.59
N GLU A 743 22.17 -3.12 2.64
CA GLU A 743 22.84 -4.40 2.85
C GLU A 743 21.82 -5.54 3.00
N VAL A 744 20.59 -5.26 3.45
CA VAL A 744 19.52 -6.25 3.65
C VAL A 744 18.82 -6.57 2.33
N LEU A 745 18.38 -5.53 1.59
CA LEU A 745 17.75 -5.72 0.27
C LEU A 745 18.70 -6.43 -0.71
N ASN A 746 19.97 -6.06 -0.71
CA ASN A 746 20.98 -6.69 -1.57
C ASN A 746 21.21 -8.17 -1.23
N ALA A 747 21.21 -8.53 0.07
CA ALA A 747 21.29 -9.92 0.49
C ALA A 747 20.02 -10.72 0.11
N GLY A 748 18.83 -10.09 0.19
CA GLY A 748 17.57 -10.69 -0.25
C GLY A 748 17.53 -10.98 -1.76
N LEU A 749 17.90 -10.01 -2.59
CA LEU A 749 17.94 -10.18 -4.06
C LEU A 749 18.93 -11.28 -4.48
N ARG A 750 20.09 -11.37 -3.84
CA ARG A 750 21.02 -12.49 -4.03
C ARG A 750 20.39 -13.84 -3.69
N ALA A 751 19.62 -13.90 -2.61
CA ALA A 751 18.98 -15.12 -2.17
C ALA A 751 17.91 -15.60 -3.18
N GLU A 752 17.16 -14.68 -3.79
CA GLU A 752 16.21 -14.97 -4.88
C GLU A 752 16.88 -15.54 -6.16
N ASP A 753 18.03 -14.98 -6.58
CA ASP A 753 18.72 -15.50 -7.76
C ASP A 753 19.41 -16.85 -7.48
N GLU A 754 19.97 -17.06 -6.29
CA GLU A 754 20.44 -18.39 -5.88
C GLU A 754 19.27 -19.40 -5.79
N LEU A 755 18.05 -18.96 -5.42
CA LEU A 755 16.82 -19.76 -5.50
C LEU A 755 16.48 -20.21 -6.93
N ARG A 756 16.42 -19.27 -7.87
CA ARG A 756 16.08 -19.56 -9.28
C ARG A 756 17.03 -20.55 -9.94
N VAL A 757 18.33 -20.43 -9.68
CA VAL A 757 19.34 -21.34 -10.25
C VAL A 757 19.11 -22.79 -9.83
N ILE A 758 18.64 -23.00 -8.61
CA ILE A 758 18.46 -24.36 -8.06
C ILE A 758 17.10 -24.92 -8.41
N GLU A 759 16.04 -24.11 -8.51
CA GLU A 759 14.80 -24.55 -9.16
C GLU A 759 15.05 -25.01 -10.61
N GLN A 760 15.94 -24.33 -11.35
CA GLN A 760 16.36 -24.77 -12.67
C GLN A 760 17.17 -26.07 -12.64
N GLN A 761 18.03 -26.28 -11.63
CA GLN A 761 18.77 -27.54 -11.45
C GLN A 761 17.85 -28.69 -11.05
N ASP A 762 16.89 -28.48 -10.17
CA ASP A 762 15.86 -29.45 -9.78
C ASP A 762 14.96 -29.84 -10.95
N ASN A 763 14.55 -28.86 -11.77
CA ASN A 763 13.74 -29.13 -12.96
C ASN A 763 14.57 -29.86 -14.03
N ALA A 764 15.83 -29.48 -14.25
CA ALA A 764 16.73 -30.20 -15.15
C ALA A 764 17.09 -31.61 -14.64
N ALA A 765 17.15 -31.82 -13.31
CA ALA A 765 17.33 -33.12 -12.71
C ALA A 765 16.09 -34.00 -12.89
N LYS A 766 14.88 -33.45 -12.74
CA LYS A 766 13.61 -34.16 -13.03
C LYS A 766 13.45 -34.48 -14.51
N GLU A 767 13.76 -33.54 -15.41
CA GLU A 767 13.79 -33.81 -16.85
C GLU A 767 14.84 -34.89 -17.21
N ALA A 768 15.97 -34.93 -16.49
CA ALA A 768 16.97 -35.98 -16.65
C ALA A 768 16.54 -37.34 -16.06
N GLU A 769 15.81 -37.37 -14.94
CA GLU A 769 15.22 -38.60 -14.37
C GLU A 769 14.10 -39.14 -15.26
N GLU A 770 13.20 -38.29 -15.77
CA GLU A 770 12.16 -38.66 -16.74
C GLU A 770 12.78 -39.22 -18.04
N GLN A 771 13.85 -38.60 -18.56
CA GLN A 771 14.59 -39.15 -19.71
C GLN A 771 15.34 -40.46 -19.37
N PHE A 772 15.80 -40.66 -18.14
CA PHE A 772 16.47 -41.88 -17.72
C PHE A 772 15.48 -43.05 -17.56
N GLU A 773 14.26 -42.79 -17.08
CA GLU A 773 13.18 -43.78 -17.06
C GLU A 773 12.73 -44.15 -18.48
N GLU A 774 12.49 -43.18 -19.37
CA GLU A 774 12.00 -43.43 -20.73
C GLU A 774 13.01 -44.19 -21.62
N THR A 775 14.31 -44.07 -21.32
CA THR A 775 15.39 -44.76 -22.08
C THR A 775 15.75 -46.15 -21.52
N SER A 776 15.12 -46.59 -20.42
CA SER A 776 15.50 -47.85 -19.73
C SER A 776 14.90 -49.14 -20.33
N LEU A 777 14.15 -49.06 -21.43
CA LEU A 777 13.46 -50.19 -22.08
C LEU A 777 13.90 -50.45 -23.55
N GLN A 778 15.21 -50.52 -23.80
CA GLN A 778 15.75 -51.27 -24.95
C GLN A 778 17.23 -51.70 -24.77
N ASP A 779 17.62 -52.74 -25.51
CA ASP A 779 18.81 -53.60 -25.32
C ASP A 779 20.19 -52.86 -25.39
N PRO A 780 21.21 -53.21 -24.56
CA PRO A 780 22.39 -52.39 -24.37
C PRO A 780 23.51 -52.72 -25.37
N SER A 781 23.43 -52.17 -26.59
CA SER A 781 24.61 -52.06 -27.46
C SER A 781 24.57 -50.82 -28.37
N THR A 782 25.72 -50.14 -28.50
CA THR A 782 25.93 -48.87 -29.24
C THR A 782 25.16 -47.67 -28.63
N THR A 783 25.75 -46.56 -28.17
CA THR A 783 26.80 -45.75 -28.79
C THR A 783 27.37 -44.79 -27.75
N ARG A 784 28.67 -44.88 -27.48
CA ARG A 784 29.38 -44.01 -26.51
C ARG A 784 29.98 -42.79 -27.20
N GLU A 785 29.17 -41.90 -27.75
CA GLU A 785 29.65 -40.61 -28.31
C GLU A 785 28.51 -39.61 -28.56
N LYS A 786 28.75 -38.32 -28.21
CA LYS A 786 27.91 -37.10 -28.38
C LYS A 786 27.09 -36.62 -27.17
N ALA A 787 27.80 -36.17 -26.14
CA ALA A 787 27.28 -35.18 -25.18
C ALA A 787 28.03 -33.84 -25.37
N ALA A 788 27.67 -33.09 -26.41
CA ALA A 788 28.17 -31.73 -26.65
C ALA A 788 27.22 -30.93 -27.55
N LYS A 789 26.95 -29.67 -27.16
CA LYS A 789 26.04 -28.66 -27.76
C LYS A 789 24.56 -28.78 -27.40
N ALA A 790 24.13 -27.92 -26.47
CA ALA A 790 22.74 -27.50 -26.35
C ALA A 790 22.42 -26.40 -27.40
N PRO A 791 21.30 -26.49 -28.14
CA PRO A 791 20.72 -25.36 -28.87
C PRO A 791 19.55 -24.74 -28.09
N THR A 792 19.40 -23.43 -28.24
CA THR A 792 18.33 -22.62 -27.66
C THR A 792 16.97 -22.82 -28.35
N GLY A 793 15.87 -22.79 -27.59
CA GLY A 793 14.64 -22.09 -28.04
C GLY A 793 13.32 -22.87 -28.11
N ARG A 794 12.46 -22.62 -27.10
CA ARG A 794 10.98 -22.62 -27.14
C ARG A 794 10.24 -23.92 -27.52
N LEU A 795 9.58 -24.53 -26.54
CA LEU A 795 8.64 -25.65 -26.70
C LEU A 795 7.18 -25.21 -27.02
N PRO A 796 6.38 -26.05 -27.71
CA PRO A 796 4.99 -25.78 -28.07
C PRO A 796 3.97 -26.27 -27.01
N LYS A 797 2.76 -25.68 -27.02
CA LYS A 797 1.59 -26.15 -26.24
C LYS A 797 0.88 -27.31 -26.94
N LYS A 798 0.40 -28.30 -26.18
CA LYS A 798 -0.78 -29.10 -26.52
C LYS A 798 -1.61 -29.46 -25.26
N PRO A 799 -2.94 -29.66 -25.36
CA PRO A 799 -3.82 -29.80 -24.21
C PRO A 799 -4.35 -31.23 -23.97
N GLY A 800 -4.74 -31.50 -22.72
CA GLY A 800 -5.84 -32.41 -22.37
C GLY A 800 -5.51 -33.89 -22.16
N SER A 801 -5.48 -34.32 -20.89
CA SER A 801 -5.81 -35.68 -20.47
C SER A 801 -6.39 -35.66 -19.05
N ASP A 802 -7.60 -36.15 -18.86
CA ASP A 802 -8.28 -36.19 -17.56
C ASP A 802 -7.62 -37.21 -16.62
N SER A 803 -7.40 -36.81 -15.36
CA SER A 803 -6.86 -37.68 -14.31
C SER A 803 -7.95 -38.59 -13.72
N PRO A 804 -7.66 -39.88 -13.40
CA PRO A 804 -8.60 -40.77 -12.72
C PRO A 804 -8.96 -40.33 -11.29
N TYR A 805 -8.19 -39.41 -10.71
CA TYR A 805 -8.49 -38.77 -9.43
C TYR A 805 -9.22 -37.46 -9.70
N GLY A 806 -10.47 -37.37 -9.26
CA GLY A 806 -11.37 -36.25 -9.58
C GLY A 806 -10.82 -34.87 -9.24
N VAL A 807 -11.27 -33.87 -10.02
CA VAL A 807 -10.78 -32.47 -10.07
C VAL A 807 -10.32 -31.93 -8.71
N SER A 808 -9.01 -31.67 -8.57
CA SER A 808 -8.45 -31.18 -7.31
C SER A 808 -8.96 -29.78 -6.97
N ASN A 809 -8.89 -29.37 -5.70
CA ASN A 809 -9.24 -28.00 -5.33
C ASN A 809 -8.35 -26.95 -6.03
N PHE A 810 -7.09 -27.29 -6.34
CA PHE A 810 -6.24 -26.42 -7.16
C PHE A 810 -6.70 -26.32 -8.60
N ASP A 811 -7.20 -27.41 -9.19
CA ASP A 811 -7.77 -27.38 -10.55
C ASP A 811 -9.13 -26.66 -10.57
N ARG A 812 -9.92 -26.74 -9.48
CA ARG A 812 -11.13 -25.92 -9.31
C ARG A 812 -10.79 -24.44 -9.17
N ILE A 813 -9.77 -24.07 -8.39
CA ILE A 813 -9.29 -22.68 -8.27
C ILE A 813 -8.70 -22.20 -9.60
N ARG A 814 -7.95 -23.06 -10.32
CA ARG A 814 -7.37 -22.74 -11.63
C ARG A 814 -8.48 -22.58 -12.68
N ALA A 815 -9.50 -23.44 -12.68
CA ALA A 815 -10.69 -23.31 -13.52
C ALA A 815 -11.54 -22.09 -13.15
N GLN A 816 -11.69 -21.74 -11.86
CA GLN A 816 -12.31 -20.48 -11.44
C GLN A 816 -11.50 -19.26 -11.89
N ASN A 817 -10.17 -19.30 -11.82
CA ASN A 817 -9.29 -18.22 -12.28
C ASN A 817 -9.17 -18.12 -13.80
N ILE A 818 -9.47 -19.21 -14.53
CA ILE A 818 -9.64 -19.23 -15.99
C ILE A 818 -11.03 -18.67 -16.32
N ALA A 819 -12.11 -19.20 -15.75
CA ALA A 819 -13.47 -18.72 -15.96
C ALA A 819 -13.65 -17.26 -15.52
N LYS A 820 -12.95 -16.78 -14.49
CA LYS A 820 -12.93 -15.37 -14.08
C LYS A 820 -12.19 -14.52 -15.12
N ARG A 821 -11.10 -15.02 -15.70
CA ARG A 821 -10.41 -14.37 -16.83
C ARG A 821 -11.24 -14.38 -18.11
N GLU A 822 -11.91 -15.48 -18.43
CA GLU A 822 -12.78 -15.59 -19.61
C GLU A 822 -14.04 -14.74 -19.45
N ALA A 823 -14.62 -14.65 -18.24
CA ALA A 823 -15.72 -13.73 -17.95
C ALA A 823 -15.27 -12.27 -17.93
N GLU A 824 -14.04 -11.98 -17.50
CA GLU A 824 -13.45 -10.63 -17.54
C GLU A 824 -13.07 -10.22 -18.96
N GLU A 825 -12.52 -11.14 -19.77
CA GLU A 825 -12.27 -10.96 -21.20
C GLU A 825 -13.58 -10.82 -21.97
N ALA A 826 -14.60 -11.64 -21.69
CA ALA A 826 -15.94 -11.51 -22.30
C ALA A 826 -16.64 -10.22 -21.86
N ARG A 827 -16.50 -9.79 -20.59
CA ARG A 827 -16.99 -8.49 -20.12
C ARG A 827 -16.23 -7.35 -20.78
N LEU A 828 -14.91 -7.45 -20.93
CA LEU A 828 -14.09 -6.47 -21.66
C LEU A 828 -14.33 -6.49 -23.16
N GLU A 829 -14.80 -7.60 -23.73
CA GLU A 829 -15.14 -7.75 -25.14
C GLU A 829 -16.58 -7.30 -25.41
N GLU A 830 -17.51 -7.47 -24.48
CA GLU A 830 -18.84 -6.86 -24.50
C GLU A 830 -18.78 -5.36 -24.20
N GLU A 831 -17.97 -4.93 -23.24
CA GLU A 831 -17.65 -3.51 -23.00
C GLU A 831 -16.92 -2.93 -24.23
N ARG A 832 -16.06 -3.70 -24.90
CA ARG A 832 -15.45 -3.28 -26.17
C ARG A 832 -16.45 -3.31 -27.32
N ARG A 833 -17.44 -4.21 -27.36
CA ARG A 833 -18.50 -4.24 -28.38
C ARG A 833 -19.49 -3.09 -28.18
N LEU A 834 -19.86 -2.79 -26.94
CA LEU A 834 -20.65 -1.60 -26.58
C LEU A 834 -19.87 -0.32 -26.86
N ARG A 835 -18.59 -0.26 -26.50
CA ARG A 835 -17.68 0.85 -26.82
C ARG A 835 -17.37 0.93 -28.33
N GLU A 836 -17.42 -0.18 -29.07
CA GLU A 836 -17.32 -0.21 -30.55
C GLU A 836 -18.65 0.14 -31.22
N GLU A 837 -19.80 -0.12 -30.61
CA GLU A 837 -21.10 0.40 -31.03
C GLU A 837 -21.24 1.90 -30.72
N GLU A 838 -20.67 2.38 -29.61
CA GLU A 838 -20.51 3.81 -29.32
C GLU A 838 -19.49 4.47 -30.26
N LEU A 839 -18.34 3.84 -30.55
CA LEU A 839 -17.34 4.35 -31.49
C LEU A 839 -17.79 4.26 -32.96
N ALA A 840 -18.65 3.29 -33.32
CA ALA A 840 -19.31 3.21 -34.62
C ALA A 840 -20.42 4.25 -34.77
N LYS A 841 -21.03 4.69 -33.66
CA LYS A 841 -21.88 5.89 -33.58
C LYS A 841 -21.09 7.18 -33.37
N GLY A 842 -19.78 7.10 -33.19
CA GLY A 842 -19.00 8.19 -32.60
C GLY A 842 -17.51 8.10 -32.93
N ASN A 843 -17.16 8.47 -34.16
CA ASN A 843 -15.80 8.93 -34.40
C ASN A 843 -15.70 9.98 -35.51
N ILE A 844 -14.68 10.82 -35.37
CA ILE A 844 -14.21 11.81 -36.35
C ILE A 844 -15.13 13.03 -36.56
N GLY A 845 -14.76 14.13 -35.90
CA GLY A 845 -14.49 15.37 -36.62
C GLY A 845 -15.65 16.17 -37.23
N THR A 846 -16.91 15.87 -36.95
CA THR A 846 -18.04 16.70 -37.39
C THR A 846 -18.85 17.29 -36.23
N LEU A 847 -19.29 18.52 -36.46
CA LEU A 847 -20.03 19.33 -35.51
C LEU A 847 -21.52 18.96 -35.60
N GLN A 848 -21.99 17.99 -34.81
CA GLN A 848 -23.39 17.97 -34.39
C GLN A 848 -23.63 17.29 -33.04
N THR A 849 -24.33 18.03 -32.19
CA THR A 849 -24.63 17.80 -30.79
C THR A 849 -25.36 16.49 -30.46
N GLN A 850 -24.91 15.81 -29.40
CA GLN A 850 -25.82 15.44 -28.32
C GLN A 850 -25.37 16.08 -26.99
N GLN A 851 -26.35 16.49 -26.19
CA GLN A 851 -26.18 17.53 -25.17
C GLN A 851 -25.73 16.98 -23.82
N ALA A 852 -24.42 17.02 -23.54
CA ALA A 852 -24.00 17.32 -22.17
C ALA A 852 -24.34 18.79 -21.90
N LYS A 853 -25.08 19.09 -20.81
CA LYS A 853 -25.49 20.48 -20.47
C LYS A 853 -24.25 21.39 -20.42
N PRO A 854 -24.13 22.40 -21.31
CA PRO A 854 -22.93 23.20 -21.37
C PRO A 854 -22.83 24.11 -20.16
N ARG A 855 -21.69 24.06 -19.47
CA ARG A 855 -21.30 25.06 -18.47
C ARG A 855 -21.26 26.43 -19.15
N GLU A 856 -22.04 27.39 -18.66
CA GLU A 856 -22.21 28.69 -19.33
C GLU A 856 -20.86 29.38 -19.57
N LEU A 857 -20.51 29.56 -20.84
CA LEU A 857 -19.31 30.27 -21.25
C LEU A 857 -19.55 31.78 -21.13
N SER A 858 -18.57 32.51 -20.61
CA SER A 858 -18.69 33.97 -20.50
C SER A 858 -18.83 34.64 -21.87
N GLU A 859 -19.62 35.71 -21.93
CA GLU A 859 -19.84 36.53 -23.13
C GLU A 859 -18.52 36.96 -23.81
N PHE A 860 -17.50 37.24 -23.01
CA PHE A 860 -16.14 37.51 -23.51
C PHE A 860 -15.60 36.36 -24.37
N ARG A 861 -15.75 35.09 -23.94
CA ARG A 861 -15.30 33.95 -24.74
C ARG A 861 -16.19 33.71 -25.95
N LYS A 862 -17.52 33.78 -25.83
CA LYS A 862 -18.46 33.57 -26.96
C LYS A 862 -18.08 34.42 -28.18
N LYS A 863 -17.89 35.73 -27.97
CA LYS A 863 -17.49 36.70 -29.01
C LYS A 863 -16.19 36.33 -29.74
N TYR A 864 -15.23 35.70 -29.07
CA TYR A 864 -13.97 35.27 -29.70
C TYR A 864 -14.05 33.86 -30.30
N ILE A 865 -14.97 33.00 -29.85
CA ILE A 865 -15.29 31.74 -30.52
C ILE A 865 -15.93 32.06 -31.87
N GLU A 866 -16.99 32.87 -31.90
CA GLU A 866 -17.67 33.30 -33.14
C GLU A 866 -16.70 33.91 -34.16
N ARG A 867 -15.76 34.75 -33.72
CA ARG A 867 -14.72 35.37 -34.57
C ARG A 867 -13.59 34.43 -35.01
N ALA A 868 -13.48 33.24 -34.40
CA ALA A 868 -12.41 32.28 -34.67
C ALA A 868 -12.90 31.05 -35.45
N THR A 869 -14.21 30.77 -35.40
CA THR A 869 -14.90 29.85 -36.30
C THR A 869 -14.91 30.41 -37.73
N SER A 870 -14.85 29.55 -38.75
CA SER A 870 -14.96 29.96 -40.15
C SER A 870 -16.41 29.96 -40.63
N ASP A 871 -16.81 31.01 -41.34
CA ASP A 871 -18.16 31.16 -41.94
C ASP A 871 -18.43 30.22 -43.14
N LEU A 872 -17.68 29.12 -43.30
CA LEU A 872 -17.77 28.19 -44.41
C LEU A 872 -18.48 26.91 -43.96
N GLU A 873 -19.68 26.66 -44.49
CA GLU A 873 -20.45 25.43 -44.24
C GLU A 873 -19.86 24.21 -44.96
N ALA A 874 -19.13 24.41 -46.06
CA ALA A 874 -18.49 23.37 -46.85
C ALA A 874 -17.10 23.82 -47.34
N PRO A 875 -16.14 22.89 -47.55
CA PRO A 875 -14.84 23.23 -48.10
C PRO A 875 -14.98 23.76 -49.55
N PRO A 876 -14.31 24.86 -49.92
CA PRO A 876 -14.45 25.43 -51.26
C PRO A 876 -13.95 24.47 -52.34
N GLU A 877 -14.62 24.44 -53.48
CA GLU A 877 -14.22 23.62 -54.62
C GLU A 877 -12.87 24.07 -55.18
N MET A 878 -11.84 23.25 -54.95
CA MET A 878 -10.48 23.45 -55.43
C MET A 878 -9.88 22.10 -55.82
N THR A 879 -9.23 22.07 -56.98
CA THR A 879 -8.47 20.90 -57.44
C THR A 879 -7.31 20.56 -56.49
N ALA A 880 -6.86 19.31 -56.49
CA ALA A 880 -5.72 18.88 -55.67
C ALA A 880 -4.46 19.74 -55.93
N TRP A 881 -4.20 20.09 -57.19
CA TRP A 881 -3.07 20.97 -57.56
C TRP A 881 -3.19 22.39 -57.01
N GLN A 882 -4.39 22.99 -57.01
CA GLN A 882 -4.60 24.30 -56.39
C GLN A 882 -4.39 24.30 -54.86
N ARG A 883 -4.60 23.15 -54.20
CA ARG A 883 -4.35 22.97 -52.76
C ARG A 883 -2.88 22.71 -52.43
N LEU A 884 -2.18 21.95 -53.28
CA LEU A 884 -0.82 21.48 -53.02
C LEU A 884 0.27 22.40 -53.57
N LEU A 885 0.09 23.00 -54.74
CA LEU A 885 1.17 23.75 -55.41
C LEU A 885 1.67 24.97 -54.60
N PRO A 886 0.82 25.81 -53.96
CA PRO A 886 1.30 26.97 -53.20
C PRO A 886 2.05 26.59 -51.91
N THR A 887 1.62 25.52 -51.24
CA THR A 887 2.24 25.01 -50.01
C THR A 887 3.52 24.23 -50.30
N LEU A 888 3.54 23.37 -51.33
CA LEU A 888 4.77 22.71 -51.79
C LEU A 888 5.80 23.72 -52.29
N GLY A 889 5.39 24.79 -52.99
CA GLY A 889 6.27 25.89 -53.37
C GLY A 889 6.92 26.59 -52.17
N MET A 890 6.14 26.83 -51.11
CA MET A 890 6.68 27.35 -49.84
C MET A 890 7.61 26.35 -49.15
N ALA A 891 7.30 25.05 -49.19
CA ALA A 891 8.19 24.02 -48.64
C ALA A 891 9.56 24.02 -49.32
N VAL A 892 9.58 24.04 -50.67
CA VAL A 892 10.82 24.17 -51.44
C VAL A 892 11.55 25.48 -51.13
N PHE A 893 10.85 26.61 -51.05
CA PHE A 893 11.44 27.90 -50.66
C PHE A 893 12.09 27.85 -49.26
N MET A 894 11.42 27.25 -48.28
CA MET A 894 11.93 27.10 -46.92
C MET A 894 13.13 26.14 -46.83
N ILE A 895 13.16 25.08 -47.63
CA ILE A 895 14.30 24.15 -47.73
C ILE A 895 15.50 24.86 -48.36
N LEU A 896 15.31 25.54 -49.50
CA LEU A 896 16.38 26.31 -50.16
C LEU A 896 16.90 27.45 -49.28
N GLY A 897 16.00 28.16 -48.57
CA GLY A 897 16.36 29.18 -47.57
C GLY A 897 17.12 28.60 -46.38
N SER A 898 16.75 27.40 -45.93
CA SER A 898 17.46 26.65 -44.88
C SER A 898 18.85 26.20 -45.32
N MET A 899 19.00 25.70 -46.56
CA MET A 899 20.30 25.38 -47.15
C MET A 899 21.16 26.64 -47.33
N GLY A 900 20.57 27.76 -47.76
CA GLY A 900 21.25 29.06 -47.83
C GLY A 900 21.72 29.55 -46.48
N LEU A 901 20.87 29.42 -45.43
CA LEU A 901 21.25 29.71 -44.04
C LEU A 901 22.43 28.82 -43.60
N ALA A 902 22.36 27.51 -43.81
CA ALA A 902 23.45 26.58 -43.50
C ALA A 902 24.78 26.95 -44.21
N ALA A 903 24.70 27.34 -45.48
CA ALA A 903 25.87 27.70 -46.29
C ALA A 903 26.53 29.03 -45.86
N LEU A 904 25.72 30.03 -45.53
CA LEU A 904 26.13 31.42 -45.25
C LEU A 904 26.33 31.72 -43.76
N TYR A 905 25.75 30.93 -42.84
CA TYR A 905 25.78 31.21 -41.41
C TYR A 905 27.21 31.13 -40.84
N GLN A 906 27.65 32.23 -40.24
CA GLN A 906 28.91 32.32 -39.50
C GLN A 906 28.63 32.39 -38.00
N THR A 907 29.34 31.60 -37.20
CA THR A 907 29.18 31.59 -35.74
C THR A 907 29.71 32.89 -35.12
N PRO A 908 28.88 33.69 -34.42
CA PRO A 908 29.35 34.92 -33.81
C PRO A 908 30.35 34.64 -32.67
N PRO A 909 31.41 35.45 -32.53
CA PRO A 909 32.33 35.36 -31.39
C PRO A 909 31.59 35.64 -30.09
N ALA A 910 32.08 35.08 -28.97
CA ALA A 910 31.38 35.13 -27.68
C ALA A 910 30.99 36.56 -27.23
N SER A 911 31.85 37.54 -27.51
CA SER A 911 31.64 38.97 -27.22
C SER A 911 30.49 39.65 -27.98
N ARG A 912 29.89 38.99 -28.98
CA ARG A 912 28.73 39.49 -29.74
C ARG A 912 27.47 38.62 -29.56
N ARG A 913 27.43 37.75 -28.54
CA ARG A 913 26.28 36.89 -28.23
C ARG A 913 25.40 37.57 -27.18
N LEU A 914 24.08 37.44 -27.32
CA LEU A 914 23.11 37.92 -26.33
C LEU A 914 23.30 37.25 -24.95
N TRP A 915 23.68 35.97 -24.96
CA TRP A 915 24.09 35.21 -23.78
C TRP A 915 25.51 34.66 -24.04
N PRO A 916 26.57 35.32 -23.53
CA PRO A 916 27.95 34.87 -23.72
C PRO A 916 28.26 33.56 -22.98
N ASP A 917 27.69 33.38 -21.79
CA ASP A 917 28.03 32.32 -20.85
C ASP A 917 27.27 31.00 -21.09
N ILE A 918 26.24 31.02 -21.95
CA ILE A 918 25.42 29.85 -22.26
C ILE A 918 26.00 29.13 -23.51
N PRO A 919 26.19 27.80 -23.47
CA PRO A 919 26.62 27.03 -24.64
C PRO A 919 25.73 27.29 -25.87
N PRO A 920 26.32 27.41 -27.09
CA PRO A 920 25.55 27.72 -28.29
C PRO A 920 24.39 26.76 -28.58
N ALA A 921 24.52 25.47 -28.26
CA ALA A 921 23.45 24.48 -28.36
C ALA A 921 22.28 24.79 -27.42
N ALA A 922 22.56 24.86 -26.11
CA ALA A 922 21.57 25.18 -25.09
C ALA A 922 20.82 26.48 -25.41
N ALA A 923 21.52 27.55 -25.79
CA ALA A 923 20.90 28.81 -26.21
C ALA A 923 19.96 28.66 -27.42
N THR A 924 20.29 27.79 -28.38
CA THR A 924 19.44 27.56 -29.58
C THR A 924 18.19 26.76 -29.23
N CYS A 925 18.34 25.67 -28.49
CA CYS A 925 17.22 24.83 -28.06
C CYS A 925 16.28 25.59 -27.13
N LEU A 926 16.80 26.38 -26.18
CA LEU A 926 15.99 27.23 -25.29
C LEU A 926 15.17 28.27 -26.07
N CYS A 927 15.72 28.89 -27.13
CA CYS A 927 14.95 29.79 -27.99
C CYS A 927 13.79 29.08 -28.71
N LEU A 928 14.02 27.86 -29.24
CA LEU A 928 12.96 27.07 -29.90
C LEU A 928 11.88 26.63 -28.90
N ILE A 929 12.28 26.23 -27.68
CA ILE A 929 11.38 25.85 -26.60
C ILE A 929 10.55 27.07 -26.13
N ALA A 930 11.19 28.22 -25.96
CA ALA A 930 10.52 29.47 -25.59
C ALA A 930 9.50 29.93 -26.66
N ALA A 931 9.81 29.77 -27.94
CA ALA A 931 8.88 30.09 -29.03
C ALA A 931 7.62 29.20 -28.99
N ASN A 932 7.79 27.89 -28.79
CA ASN A 932 6.69 26.94 -28.63
C ASN A 932 5.84 27.24 -27.38
N LEU A 933 6.48 27.52 -26.24
CA LEU A 933 5.80 27.90 -24.99
C LEU A 933 5.00 29.20 -25.14
N ALA A 934 5.56 30.21 -25.83
CA ALA A 934 4.86 31.46 -26.09
C ALA A 934 3.62 31.26 -26.95
N ILE A 935 3.68 30.44 -28.00
CA ILE A 935 2.53 30.15 -28.87
C ILE A 935 1.48 29.30 -28.13
N TRP A 936 1.89 28.34 -27.30
CA TRP A 936 0.97 27.62 -26.41
C TRP A 936 0.27 28.53 -25.39
N ALA A 937 0.98 29.52 -24.84
CA ALA A 937 0.39 30.53 -23.95
C ALA A 937 -0.61 31.44 -24.71
N LEU A 938 -0.30 31.82 -25.95
CA LEU A 938 -1.22 32.57 -26.81
C LEU A 938 -2.50 31.77 -27.11
N TRP A 939 -2.45 30.43 -27.22
CA TRP A 939 -3.66 29.59 -27.33
C TRP A 939 -4.58 29.70 -26.10
N LYS A 940 -4.09 30.15 -24.94
CA LYS A 940 -4.92 30.41 -23.75
C LYS A 940 -5.53 31.82 -23.73
N TYR A 941 -5.19 32.68 -24.69
CA TYR A 941 -5.65 34.07 -24.79
C TYR A 941 -6.66 34.24 -25.94
N PRO A 942 -7.98 34.34 -25.67
CA PRO A 942 -9.02 34.33 -26.71
C PRO A 942 -8.86 35.36 -27.85
N PRO A 943 -8.37 36.60 -27.63
CA PRO A 943 -8.14 37.55 -28.71
C PRO A 943 -7.09 37.12 -29.75
N ALA A 944 -6.22 36.13 -29.43
CA ALA A 944 -5.25 35.60 -30.38
C ALA A 944 -5.83 34.52 -31.32
N TRP A 945 -6.92 33.85 -30.95
CA TRP A 945 -7.47 32.71 -31.70
C TRP A 945 -7.70 32.97 -33.20
N PRO A 946 -8.22 34.13 -33.66
CA PRO A 946 -8.39 34.38 -35.09
C PRO A 946 -7.06 34.44 -35.88
N ILE A 947 -5.96 34.79 -35.22
CA ILE A 947 -4.62 34.80 -35.82
C ILE A 947 -4.02 33.39 -35.78
N LEU A 948 -4.20 32.68 -34.66
CA LEU A 948 -3.69 31.33 -34.46
C LEU A 948 -4.38 30.31 -35.37
N ASN A 949 -5.71 30.30 -35.47
CA ASN A 949 -6.46 29.46 -36.42
C ASN A 949 -6.05 29.73 -37.88
N ARG A 950 -5.66 30.97 -38.19
CA ARG A 950 -5.30 31.40 -39.55
C ARG A 950 -3.91 30.92 -40.01
N TYR A 951 -2.94 30.83 -39.09
CA TYR A 951 -1.53 30.59 -39.43
C TYR A 951 -0.84 29.46 -38.64
N MET A 952 -1.36 29.07 -37.47
CA MET A 952 -0.75 28.09 -36.55
C MET A 952 -1.48 26.73 -36.54
N ILE A 953 -2.40 26.51 -37.48
CA ILE A 953 -3.04 25.23 -37.76
C ILE A 953 -2.96 25.00 -39.27
N LEU A 954 -2.60 23.79 -39.70
CA LEU A 954 -2.68 23.39 -41.10
C LEU A 954 -4.06 22.79 -41.38
N VAL A 955 -4.77 23.36 -42.36
CA VAL A 955 -6.15 23.00 -42.71
C VAL A 955 -6.19 22.49 -44.15
N ALA A 956 -6.49 21.20 -44.36
CA ALA A 956 -6.50 20.59 -45.69
C ALA A 956 -7.58 21.17 -46.63
N ALA A 957 -8.69 21.67 -46.06
CA ALA A 957 -9.75 22.37 -46.79
C ALA A 957 -9.36 23.73 -47.37
N THR A 958 -8.43 24.49 -46.75
CA THR A 958 -7.99 25.82 -47.24
C THR A 958 -6.50 26.08 -46.92
N PRO A 959 -5.59 25.25 -47.43
CA PRO A 959 -4.19 25.25 -47.00
C PRO A 959 -3.48 26.53 -47.42
N ARG A 960 -2.82 27.21 -46.48
CA ARG A 960 -2.11 28.46 -46.72
C ARG A 960 -0.59 28.23 -46.62
N PRO A 961 0.22 28.79 -47.53
CA PRO A 961 1.68 28.61 -47.53
C PRO A 961 2.35 28.72 -46.15
N LEU A 962 2.03 29.77 -45.38
CA LEU A 962 2.63 30.03 -44.07
C LEU A 962 2.22 29.05 -42.96
N GLN A 963 1.15 28.26 -43.14
CA GLN A 963 0.70 27.29 -42.12
C GLN A 963 1.70 26.16 -41.90
N LEU A 964 2.47 25.77 -42.93
CA LEU A 964 3.53 24.75 -42.80
C LEU A 964 4.59 25.13 -41.75
N LEU A 965 4.90 26.43 -41.63
CA LEU A 965 5.85 26.94 -40.65
C LEU A 965 5.19 27.20 -39.29
N GLY A 966 3.97 27.75 -39.28
CA GLY A 966 3.27 28.08 -38.03
C GLY A 966 2.78 26.85 -37.25
N ALA A 967 2.26 25.83 -37.94
CA ALA A 967 1.79 24.58 -37.33
C ALA A 967 2.90 23.85 -36.55
N MET A 968 4.15 23.97 -36.99
CA MET A 968 5.34 23.39 -36.33
C MET A 968 5.63 23.97 -34.95
N PHE A 969 5.17 25.19 -34.63
CA PHE A 969 5.37 25.80 -33.32
C PHE A 969 4.10 25.79 -32.44
N SER A 970 3.06 25.07 -32.86
CA SER A 970 1.71 25.18 -32.30
C SER A 970 1.30 23.93 -31.54
N HIS A 971 0.78 24.11 -30.30
CA HIS A 971 0.33 23.02 -29.43
C HIS A 971 -0.89 23.47 -28.61
N HIS A 972 -1.91 22.62 -28.47
CA HIS A 972 -3.11 22.92 -27.66
C HIS A 972 -3.04 22.32 -26.24
N THR A 973 -2.58 21.08 -26.10
CA THR A 973 -2.48 20.35 -24.83
C THR A 973 -1.09 20.49 -24.20
N LEU A 974 -1.02 20.49 -22.86
CA LEU A 974 0.25 20.66 -22.15
C LEU A 974 1.16 19.41 -22.29
N GLY A 975 0.59 18.20 -22.18
CA GLY A 975 1.36 16.96 -22.29
C GLY A 975 2.06 16.79 -23.65
N HIS A 976 1.37 17.12 -24.75
CA HIS A 976 1.96 17.03 -26.09
C HIS A 976 3.12 18.03 -26.26
N LEU A 977 2.99 19.24 -25.71
CA LEU A 977 4.07 20.23 -25.70
C LEU A 977 5.29 19.74 -24.90
N VAL A 978 5.07 19.28 -23.64
CA VAL A 978 6.14 18.83 -22.74
C VAL A 978 6.94 17.69 -23.37
N ALA A 979 6.26 16.70 -23.96
CA ALA A 979 6.92 15.59 -24.66
C ALA A 979 7.84 16.06 -25.80
N ASN A 980 7.32 16.91 -26.70
CA ASN A 980 8.11 17.46 -27.81
C ASN A 980 9.33 18.26 -27.32
N MET A 981 9.16 19.11 -26.29
CA MET A 981 10.24 19.96 -25.79
C MET A 981 11.33 19.16 -25.06
N ALA A 982 10.96 18.09 -24.33
CA ALA A 982 11.91 17.20 -23.67
C ALA A 982 12.82 16.46 -24.67
N PHE A 983 12.24 15.91 -25.74
CA PHE A 983 13.02 15.27 -26.81
C PHE A 983 13.88 16.27 -27.60
N LEU A 984 13.34 17.46 -27.89
CA LEU A 984 14.11 18.54 -28.54
C LEU A 984 15.30 18.99 -27.69
N TRP A 985 15.17 19.03 -26.37
CA TRP A 985 16.28 19.34 -25.48
C TRP A 985 17.35 18.23 -25.49
N PHE A 986 16.96 16.97 -25.30
CA PHE A 986 17.90 15.85 -25.13
C PHE A 986 18.69 15.53 -26.41
N PHE A 987 18.00 15.45 -27.55
CA PHE A 987 18.62 15.12 -28.83
C PHE A 987 19.09 16.37 -29.60
N GLY A 988 18.32 17.46 -29.55
CA GLY A 988 18.64 18.66 -30.32
C GLY A 988 19.92 19.36 -29.88
N THR A 989 20.24 19.33 -28.57
CA THR A 989 21.53 19.87 -28.08
C THR A 989 22.72 19.08 -28.63
N ARG A 990 22.65 17.75 -28.64
CA ARG A 990 23.69 16.85 -29.17
C ARG A 990 23.90 17.03 -30.68
N VAL A 991 22.82 16.94 -31.47
CA VAL A 991 22.89 17.15 -32.92
C VAL A 991 23.46 18.53 -33.23
N HIS A 992 23.02 19.57 -32.50
CA HIS A 992 23.57 20.91 -32.66
C HIS A 992 25.08 20.99 -32.40
N ASP A 993 25.60 20.34 -31.36
CA ASP A 993 27.03 20.39 -31.05
C ASP A 993 27.90 19.68 -32.10
N GLU A 994 27.36 18.66 -32.79
CA GLU A 994 28.07 17.95 -33.86
C GLU A 994 28.05 18.70 -35.21
N ILE A 995 26.90 19.22 -35.66
CA ILE A 995 26.78 19.85 -36.98
C ILE A 995 26.81 21.38 -36.95
N GLY A 996 26.74 22.00 -35.77
CA GLY A 996 26.72 23.43 -35.57
C GLY A 996 25.37 24.10 -35.87
N ARG A 997 25.19 25.32 -35.33
CA ARG A 997 23.89 26.02 -35.31
C ARG A 997 23.21 26.18 -36.68
N GLY A 998 23.95 26.56 -37.71
CA GLY A 998 23.39 26.82 -39.05
C GLY A 998 22.76 25.57 -39.65
N ASN A 999 23.50 24.46 -39.63
CA ASN A 999 23.03 23.15 -40.11
C ASN A 999 21.90 22.60 -39.22
N PHE A 1000 21.99 22.77 -37.90
CA PHE A 1000 20.94 22.34 -36.96
C PHE A 1000 19.60 23.05 -37.19
N LEU A 1001 19.61 24.39 -37.32
CA LEU A 1001 18.39 25.14 -37.62
C LEU A 1001 17.84 24.76 -39.00
N ALA A 1002 18.70 24.57 -40.00
CA ALA A 1002 18.28 24.13 -41.33
C ALA A 1002 17.61 22.74 -41.29
N LEU A 1003 18.18 21.79 -40.54
CA LEU A 1003 17.65 20.45 -40.35
C LEU A 1003 16.28 20.46 -39.64
N TYR A 1004 16.16 21.20 -38.52
CA TYR A 1004 14.92 21.30 -37.75
C TYR A 1004 13.78 21.91 -38.56
N LEU A 1005 14.04 23.06 -39.22
CA LEU A 1005 13.04 23.75 -40.05
C LEU A 1005 12.64 22.90 -41.26
N SER A 1006 13.60 22.27 -41.95
CA SER A 1006 13.31 21.44 -43.12
C SER A 1006 12.51 20.18 -42.74
N SER A 1007 12.84 19.52 -41.62
CA SER A 1007 12.14 18.31 -41.18
C SER A 1007 10.67 18.58 -40.85
N GLY A 1008 10.37 19.67 -40.13
CA GLY A 1008 8.98 20.02 -39.83
C GLY A 1008 8.18 20.44 -41.07
N VAL A 1009 8.77 21.26 -41.94
CA VAL A 1009 8.10 21.74 -43.16
C VAL A 1009 7.87 20.60 -44.16
N VAL A 1010 8.81 19.66 -44.32
CA VAL A 1010 8.61 18.46 -45.14
C VAL A 1010 7.57 17.53 -44.51
N GLY A 1011 7.57 17.34 -43.19
CA GLY A 1011 6.53 16.59 -42.48
C GLY A 1011 5.13 17.12 -42.78
N PHE A 1012 4.89 18.41 -42.58
CA PHE A 1012 3.59 19.00 -42.89
C PHE A 1012 3.24 19.00 -44.39
N ALA A 1013 4.22 19.11 -45.29
CA ALA A 1013 4.00 18.96 -46.73
C ALA A 1013 3.55 17.53 -47.11
N VAL A 1014 4.15 16.50 -46.51
CA VAL A 1014 3.76 15.09 -46.69
C VAL A 1014 2.37 14.82 -46.10
N SER A 1015 2.07 15.34 -44.91
CA SER A 1015 0.73 15.27 -44.31
C SER A 1015 -0.34 15.92 -45.20
N LEU A 1016 -0.09 17.14 -45.71
CA LEU A 1016 -1.02 17.80 -46.61
C LEU A 1016 -1.22 17.02 -47.93
N ALA A 1017 -0.15 16.49 -48.52
CA ALA A 1017 -0.23 15.66 -49.72
C ALA A 1017 -1.08 14.40 -49.47
N HIS A 1018 -0.86 13.72 -48.34
CA HIS A 1018 -1.67 12.58 -47.93
C HIS A 1018 -3.15 12.95 -47.77
N LEU A 1019 -3.47 13.97 -46.97
CA LEU A 1019 -4.85 14.41 -46.71
C LEU A 1019 -5.59 14.84 -47.98
N VAL A 1020 -4.94 15.59 -48.89
CA VAL A 1020 -5.57 16.04 -50.13
C VAL A 1020 -5.80 14.89 -51.12
N LEU A 1021 -4.84 13.96 -51.25
CA LEU A 1021 -4.96 12.83 -52.18
C LEU A 1021 -5.96 11.78 -51.70
N TRP A 1022 -6.07 11.56 -50.39
CA TRP A 1022 -6.97 10.58 -49.77
C TRP A 1022 -8.30 11.19 -49.30
N ARG A 1023 -8.65 12.39 -49.79
CA ARG A 1023 -9.92 13.13 -49.55
C ARG A 1023 -10.23 13.49 -48.09
N GLY A 1024 -9.24 13.47 -47.20
CA GLY A 1024 -9.37 13.91 -45.79
C GLY A 1024 -9.37 15.44 -45.64
N LEU A 1025 -10.31 16.15 -46.27
CA LEU A 1025 -10.34 17.62 -46.26
C LEU A 1025 -10.78 18.24 -44.93
N GLU A 1026 -11.52 17.48 -44.11
CA GLU A 1026 -12.05 17.90 -42.80
C GLU A 1026 -11.00 17.89 -41.68
N PHE A 1027 -9.86 17.22 -41.89
CA PHE A 1027 -8.81 17.09 -40.89
C PHE A 1027 -7.91 18.33 -40.81
N THR A 1028 -7.46 18.61 -39.59
CA THR A 1028 -6.50 19.67 -39.29
C THR A 1028 -5.35 19.11 -38.46
N THR A 1029 -4.15 19.68 -38.58
CA THR A 1029 -2.93 19.17 -37.94
C THR A 1029 -2.02 20.30 -37.46
N LEU A 1030 -1.28 20.02 -36.36
CA LEU A 1030 -0.38 20.93 -35.66
C LEU A 1030 0.53 20.16 -34.69
N GLY A 1031 1.72 20.71 -34.42
CA GLY A 1031 2.70 20.15 -33.48
C GLY A 1031 4.14 20.22 -33.98
N ALA A 1032 5.11 20.24 -33.06
CA ALA A 1032 6.53 20.19 -33.41
C ALA A 1032 7.03 18.78 -33.80
N SER A 1033 6.17 17.76 -33.73
CA SER A 1033 6.55 16.34 -33.75
C SER A 1033 7.31 15.94 -35.01
N GLY A 1034 6.89 16.36 -36.21
CA GLY A 1034 7.63 16.08 -37.45
C GLY A 1034 9.07 16.63 -37.42
N ALA A 1035 9.29 17.82 -36.84
CA ALA A 1035 10.62 18.39 -36.69
C ALA A 1035 11.45 17.66 -35.61
N VAL A 1036 10.81 17.29 -34.48
CA VAL A 1036 11.46 16.58 -33.38
C VAL A 1036 11.86 15.16 -33.79
N TYR A 1037 10.97 14.41 -34.46
CA TYR A 1037 11.30 13.09 -35.00
C TYR A 1037 12.40 13.15 -36.07
N GLY A 1038 12.45 14.20 -36.91
CA GLY A 1038 13.57 14.44 -37.82
C GLY A 1038 14.91 14.66 -37.12
N VAL A 1039 14.93 15.37 -35.98
CA VAL A 1039 16.16 15.52 -35.16
C VAL A 1039 16.55 14.21 -34.47
N ILE A 1040 15.59 13.43 -33.96
CA ILE A 1040 15.84 12.12 -33.35
C ILE A 1040 16.41 11.13 -34.37
N THR A 1041 15.81 11.03 -35.56
CA THR A 1041 16.32 10.11 -36.60
C THR A 1041 17.65 10.58 -37.17
N ALA A 1042 17.88 11.88 -37.32
CA ALA A 1042 19.19 12.40 -37.70
C ALA A 1042 20.29 12.01 -36.70
N PHE A 1043 20.01 12.10 -35.39
CA PHE A 1043 20.92 11.66 -34.34
C PHE A 1043 21.28 10.17 -34.50
N PHE A 1044 20.27 9.29 -34.46
CA PHE A 1044 20.50 7.86 -34.58
C PHE A 1044 21.07 7.43 -35.95
N TRP A 1045 20.90 8.23 -37.01
CA TRP A 1045 21.50 7.97 -38.33
C TRP A 1045 22.98 8.36 -38.38
N MET A 1046 23.40 9.44 -37.72
CA MET A 1046 24.83 9.77 -37.58
C MET A 1046 25.59 8.66 -36.84
N HIS A 1047 24.94 8.10 -35.83
CA HIS A 1047 25.40 7.05 -34.93
C HIS A 1047 24.83 5.66 -35.27
N LYS A 1048 24.55 5.40 -36.56
CA LYS A 1048 23.79 4.22 -37.00
C LYS A 1048 24.37 2.86 -36.59
N PHE A 1049 25.68 2.79 -36.40
CA PHE A 1049 26.40 1.60 -35.93
C PHE A 1049 26.89 1.70 -34.48
N ASP A 1050 26.70 2.85 -33.83
CA ASP A 1050 27.07 3.02 -32.43
C ASP A 1050 26.01 2.35 -31.56
N GLU A 1051 26.45 1.66 -30.52
CA GLU A 1051 25.58 0.98 -29.56
C GLU A 1051 25.10 1.95 -28.49
N PHE A 1052 23.78 2.00 -28.28
CA PHE A 1052 23.18 2.87 -27.28
C PHE A 1052 22.65 2.08 -26.09
N LYS A 1053 23.12 2.45 -24.90
CA LYS A 1053 22.58 1.97 -23.62
C LYS A 1053 21.74 3.08 -23.00
N ILE A 1054 20.49 2.76 -22.65
CA ILE A 1054 19.59 3.67 -21.93
C ILE A 1054 19.59 3.23 -20.48
N LEU A 1055 20.01 4.11 -19.57
CA LEU A 1055 20.15 3.81 -18.13
C LEU A 1055 21.01 2.55 -17.87
N ASN A 1056 22.15 2.42 -18.58
CA ASN A 1056 23.03 1.24 -18.59
C ASN A 1056 22.41 -0.09 -19.04
N TYR A 1057 21.16 -0.10 -19.53
CA TYR A 1057 20.54 -1.29 -20.10
C TYR A 1057 20.74 -1.33 -21.64
N PRO A 1058 21.06 -2.48 -22.25
CA PRO A 1058 21.39 -3.76 -21.59
C PRO A 1058 22.80 -3.76 -20.95
N PRO A 1059 23.01 -4.56 -19.88
CA PRO A 1059 24.30 -4.67 -19.20
C PRO A 1059 25.37 -5.34 -20.08
N GLU A 1060 26.65 -5.08 -19.81
CA GLU A 1060 27.74 -5.82 -20.47
C GLU A 1060 27.72 -7.29 -20.05
N PRO A 1061 28.06 -8.24 -20.94
CA PRO A 1061 28.62 -8.07 -22.29
C PRO A 1061 27.59 -7.86 -23.41
N ILE A 1062 26.31 -7.65 -23.11
CA ILE A 1062 25.27 -7.50 -24.14
C ILE A 1062 25.44 -6.15 -24.85
N SER A 1063 25.71 -6.22 -26.15
CA SER A 1063 25.74 -5.06 -27.04
C SER A 1063 24.44 -4.26 -26.97
N GLY A 1064 24.56 -2.94 -26.84
CA GLY A 1064 23.40 -2.05 -26.85
C GLY A 1064 22.75 -2.03 -28.24
N PRO A 1065 21.41 -1.87 -28.36
CA PRO A 1065 20.77 -1.72 -29.66
C PRO A 1065 21.43 -0.56 -30.44
N GLN A 1066 21.85 -0.86 -31.67
CA GLN A 1066 22.50 0.12 -32.55
C GLN A 1066 21.52 1.23 -32.94
N GLY A 1067 22.04 2.39 -33.38
CA GLY A 1067 21.21 3.49 -33.89
C GLY A 1067 20.15 3.06 -34.94
N LEU A 1068 20.49 2.12 -35.83
CA LEU A 1068 19.52 1.51 -36.76
C LEU A 1068 18.37 0.77 -36.07
N GLY A 1069 18.64 0.08 -34.95
CA GLY A 1069 17.64 -0.60 -34.14
C GLY A 1069 16.64 0.39 -33.52
N PHE A 1070 17.13 1.54 -33.04
CA PHE A 1070 16.28 2.61 -32.53
C PHE A 1070 15.43 3.26 -33.64
N ILE A 1071 15.97 3.47 -34.84
CA ILE A 1071 15.19 3.95 -35.98
C ILE A 1071 14.11 2.91 -36.36
N GLY A 1072 14.46 1.62 -36.41
CA GLY A 1072 13.53 0.52 -36.65
C GLY A 1072 12.42 0.44 -35.62
N LEU A 1073 12.72 0.63 -34.33
CA LEU A 1073 11.74 0.68 -33.24
C LEU A 1073 10.78 1.87 -33.39
N ILE A 1074 11.30 3.07 -33.67
CA ILE A 1074 10.48 4.28 -33.86
C ILE A 1074 9.56 4.10 -35.09
N LEU A 1075 10.06 3.54 -36.20
CA LEU A 1075 9.26 3.19 -37.37
C LEU A 1075 8.19 2.14 -37.01
N GLY A 1076 8.56 1.08 -36.28
CA GLY A 1076 7.64 0.02 -35.85
C GLY A 1076 6.47 0.55 -35.02
N ILE A 1077 6.74 1.42 -34.04
CA ILE A 1077 5.70 2.08 -33.22
C ILE A 1077 4.73 2.90 -34.09
N HIS A 1078 5.19 3.48 -35.20
CA HIS A 1078 4.35 4.24 -36.12
C HIS A 1078 3.68 3.38 -37.21
N ILE A 1079 4.14 2.14 -37.44
CA ILE A 1079 3.57 1.22 -38.43
C ILE A 1079 2.51 0.30 -37.80
N VAL A 1080 2.70 -0.16 -36.56
CA VAL A 1080 1.76 -1.05 -35.86
C VAL A 1080 0.30 -0.52 -35.84
N PRO A 1081 0.03 0.78 -35.61
CA PRO A 1081 -1.33 1.31 -35.65
C PRO A 1081 -2.00 1.22 -37.02
N LEU A 1082 -1.26 1.19 -38.14
CA LEU A 1082 -1.81 1.06 -39.49
C LEU A 1082 -2.43 -0.33 -39.75
N PHE A 1083 -2.02 -1.33 -38.97
CA PHE A 1083 -2.58 -2.68 -39.01
C PHE A 1083 -3.65 -2.93 -37.92
N SER A 1084 -3.97 -1.91 -37.13
CA SER A 1084 -5.03 -1.98 -36.11
C SER A 1084 -6.32 -1.36 -36.63
N LYS A 1085 -7.48 -1.96 -36.31
CA LYS A 1085 -8.80 -1.36 -36.60
C LYS A 1085 -9.13 -0.14 -35.72
N ARG A 1086 -8.25 0.22 -34.77
CA ARG A 1086 -8.49 1.28 -33.79
C ARG A 1086 -8.17 2.65 -34.41
N VAL A 1087 -9.15 3.55 -34.46
CA VAL A 1087 -9.00 4.92 -34.96
C VAL A 1087 -7.93 5.66 -34.15
N ASN A 1088 -6.91 6.20 -34.82
CA ASN A 1088 -5.72 6.74 -34.19
C ASN A 1088 -5.59 8.25 -34.47
N ASN A 1089 -5.59 9.08 -33.42
CA ASN A 1089 -5.66 10.54 -33.51
C ASN A 1089 -4.28 11.22 -33.66
N VAL A 1090 -3.34 10.59 -34.38
CA VAL A 1090 -1.94 11.05 -34.53
C VAL A 1090 -1.61 11.23 -36.02
N ASP A 1091 -1.03 12.37 -36.39
CA ASP A 1091 -0.60 12.65 -37.77
C ASP A 1091 0.68 11.88 -38.14
N MET A 1092 0.49 10.60 -38.48
CA MET A 1092 1.57 9.67 -38.82
C MET A 1092 2.32 10.10 -40.09
N ALA A 1093 1.61 10.69 -41.06
CA ALA A 1093 2.19 11.17 -42.31
C ALA A 1093 3.23 12.27 -42.06
N SER A 1094 2.95 13.20 -41.14
CA SER A 1094 3.90 14.24 -40.74
C SER A 1094 5.14 13.67 -40.05
N HIS A 1095 4.99 12.61 -39.25
CA HIS A 1095 6.10 11.96 -38.55
C HIS A 1095 7.02 11.24 -39.55
N PHE A 1096 6.48 10.40 -40.44
CA PHE A 1096 7.29 9.73 -41.48
C PHE A 1096 7.99 10.73 -42.42
N GLY A 1097 7.30 11.79 -42.84
CA GLY A 1097 7.90 12.85 -43.66
C GLY A 1097 9.06 13.56 -42.96
N GLY A 1098 8.89 13.89 -41.68
CA GLY A 1098 9.94 14.50 -40.86
C GLY A 1098 11.13 13.57 -40.59
N MET A 1099 10.88 12.29 -40.33
CA MET A 1099 11.92 11.27 -40.14
C MET A 1099 12.80 11.10 -41.38
N LEU A 1100 12.20 11.01 -42.57
CA LEU A 1100 12.90 10.89 -43.85
C LEU A 1100 13.71 12.16 -44.17
N ALA A 1101 13.14 13.33 -43.93
CA ALA A 1101 13.84 14.60 -44.09
C ALA A 1101 15.04 14.74 -43.12
N GLY A 1102 14.93 14.22 -41.90
CA GLY A 1102 16.04 14.15 -40.94
C GLY A 1102 17.24 13.34 -41.46
N VAL A 1103 16.98 12.14 -41.99
CA VAL A 1103 18.00 11.25 -42.57
C VAL A 1103 18.67 11.87 -43.80
N LEU A 1104 17.88 12.36 -44.76
CA LEU A 1104 18.44 12.97 -45.98
C LEU A 1104 19.18 14.29 -45.68
N GLY A 1105 18.63 15.11 -44.77
CA GLY A 1105 19.23 16.38 -44.39
C GLY A 1105 20.57 16.22 -43.68
N ILE A 1106 20.73 15.18 -42.86
CA ILE A 1106 21.97 14.97 -42.12
C ILE A 1106 23.10 14.41 -43.00
N ASP A 1107 22.81 13.51 -43.94
CA ASP A 1107 23.80 13.02 -44.92
C ASP A 1107 24.27 14.15 -45.85
N LEU A 1108 23.35 15.02 -46.31
CA LEU A 1108 23.68 16.20 -47.09
C LEU A 1108 24.57 17.19 -46.29
N ALA A 1109 24.25 17.41 -45.01
CA ALA A 1109 25.05 18.27 -44.14
C ALA A 1109 26.46 17.71 -43.92
N ARG A 1110 26.62 16.39 -43.70
CA ARG A 1110 27.94 15.73 -43.57
C ARG A 1110 28.77 15.90 -44.84
N HIS A 1111 28.23 15.54 -46.00
CA HIS A 1111 28.93 15.68 -47.28
C HIS A 1111 29.37 17.13 -47.56
N TYR A 1112 28.56 18.12 -47.18
CA TYR A 1112 28.92 19.53 -47.31
C TYR A 1112 30.03 19.97 -46.34
N MET A 1113 30.00 19.49 -45.09
CA MET A 1113 31.04 19.77 -44.10
C MET A 1113 32.38 19.14 -44.50
N ASP A 1114 32.37 17.89 -44.97
CA ASP A 1114 33.58 17.18 -45.43
C ASP A 1114 34.23 17.88 -46.63
N TYR A 1115 33.43 18.29 -47.62
CA TYR A 1115 33.88 19.09 -48.76
C TYR A 1115 34.54 20.42 -48.32
N LYS A 1116 33.89 21.18 -47.41
CA LYS A 1116 34.46 22.42 -46.84
C LYS A 1116 35.72 22.16 -45.99
N ALA A 1117 35.86 20.99 -45.38
CA ALA A 1117 37.05 20.62 -44.61
C ALA A 1117 38.23 20.28 -45.52
N GLN A 1118 37.99 19.61 -46.65
CA GLN A 1118 38.99 19.37 -47.70
C GLN A 1118 39.47 20.70 -48.30
N GLU A 1119 38.56 21.57 -48.75
CA GLU A 1119 38.90 22.87 -49.34
C GLU A 1119 39.72 23.75 -48.37
N ARG A 1120 39.38 23.75 -47.07
CA ARG A 1120 40.18 24.44 -46.04
C ARG A 1120 41.57 23.84 -45.88
N THR A 1121 41.71 22.53 -45.99
CA THR A 1121 43.00 21.84 -45.86
C THR A 1121 43.90 22.19 -47.05
N GLU A 1122 43.35 22.18 -48.28
CA GLU A 1122 44.05 22.57 -49.50
C GLU A 1122 44.46 24.04 -49.50
N ARG A 1123 43.57 24.96 -49.05
CA ARG A 1123 43.91 26.39 -48.86
C ARG A 1123 45.01 26.61 -47.80
N LEU A 1124 45.06 25.77 -46.75
CA LEU A 1124 46.12 25.84 -45.72
C LEU A 1124 47.45 25.21 -46.17
N GLN A 1125 47.41 24.28 -47.13
CA GLN A 1125 48.60 23.74 -47.78
C GLN A 1125 49.20 24.73 -48.78
N SER A 1126 48.38 25.31 -49.66
CA SER A 1126 48.83 26.25 -50.70
C SER A 1126 49.33 27.59 -50.15
N THR A 1127 48.98 27.95 -48.90
CA THR A 1127 49.51 29.14 -48.20
C THR A 1127 50.73 28.86 -47.33
N GLY A 1128 51.26 27.62 -47.30
CA GLY A 1128 52.46 27.24 -46.52
C GLY A 1128 52.28 27.14 -44.99
N VAL A 1129 51.20 27.72 -44.45
CA VAL A 1129 50.88 27.78 -43.01
C VAL A 1129 50.70 26.40 -42.36
N LEU A 1130 50.47 25.34 -43.14
CA LEU A 1130 50.38 23.99 -42.58
C LEU A 1130 51.71 23.48 -42.01
N ASN A 1131 52.84 23.79 -42.64
CA ASN A 1131 54.15 23.27 -42.24
C ASN A 1131 54.65 23.91 -40.93
N THR A 1132 54.49 25.23 -40.79
CA THR A 1132 54.99 26.00 -39.64
C THR A 1132 54.40 25.54 -38.30
N VAL A 1133 53.16 25.04 -38.30
CA VAL A 1133 52.51 24.57 -37.07
C VAL A 1133 52.72 23.06 -36.80
N LEU A 1134 53.33 22.32 -37.73
CA LEU A 1134 53.81 20.96 -37.45
C LEU A 1134 55.18 21.01 -36.76
N GLU A 1135 56.07 21.92 -37.16
CA GLU A 1135 57.37 22.11 -36.50
C GLU A 1135 57.23 22.54 -35.03
N GLN A 1136 56.35 23.49 -34.73
CA GLN A 1136 56.12 23.95 -33.34
C GLN A 1136 55.72 22.83 -32.37
N LYS A 1137 55.19 21.71 -32.85
CA LYS A 1137 54.69 20.64 -31.98
C LYS A 1137 55.71 19.57 -31.63
N ASN A 1138 56.78 19.43 -32.42
CA ASN A 1138 57.82 18.42 -32.16
C ASN A 1138 58.84 18.83 -31.08
N ILE A 1139 58.94 20.12 -30.73
CA ILE A 1139 59.93 20.62 -29.76
C ILE A 1139 59.54 20.29 -28.31
N SER A 1140 58.25 20.04 -28.02
CA SER A 1140 57.75 19.93 -26.64
C SER A 1140 57.81 18.52 -26.02
N ALA A 1141 58.37 17.53 -26.71
CA ALA A 1141 58.25 16.11 -26.32
C ALA A 1141 59.51 15.50 -25.63
N THR A 1142 60.65 16.20 -25.62
CA THR A 1142 61.97 15.57 -25.42
C THR A 1142 62.59 15.69 -24.02
N VAL A 1143 61.86 16.17 -23.01
CA VAL A 1143 62.48 16.68 -21.75
C VAL A 1143 62.34 15.76 -20.52
N VAL A 1144 61.48 14.74 -20.52
CA VAL A 1144 61.20 13.93 -19.31
C VAL A 1144 61.14 12.42 -19.60
N ASP A 1145 62.28 11.81 -19.95
CA ASP A 1145 62.49 10.37 -19.76
C ASP A 1145 63.98 10.02 -19.63
N ALA A 1146 64.43 9.68 -18.41
CA ALA A 1146 65.84 9.35 -18.11
C ALA A 1146 66.07 8.63 -16.76
N SER A 1147 65.61 7.38 -16.63
CA SER A 1147 66.36 6.35 -15.86
C SER A 1147 65.83 4.93 -16.09
N SER A 1148 66.73 3.99 -16.38
CA SER A 1148 66.47 2.62 -16.84
C SER A 1148 66.13 1.58 -15.74
N SER A 1149 65.13 0.72 -16.04
CA SER A 1149 65.13 -0.78 -16.11
C SER A 1149 66.11 -1.65 -15.26
N PRO A 1150 66.00 -3.01 -15.23
CA PRO A 1150 64.85 -3.92 -15.42
C PRO A 1150 64.74 -5.05 -14.34
N SER A 1151 63.62 -5.79 -14.27
CA SER A 1151 63.58 -7.27 -14.41
C SER A 1151 62.27 -7.90 -13.90
N LYS A 1152 61.82 -8.97 -14.60
CA LYS A 1152 60.95 -10.10 -14.18
C LYS A 1152 59.69 -9.74 -13.36
N ARG A 1153 58.49 -10.09 -13.83
CA ARG A 1153 58.11 -11.41 -14.37
C ARG A 1153 56.88 -11.32 -15.26
#